data_AF-A0AAU5NBH8-F1
#
_entry.id   AF-A0AAU5NBH8-F1
#
_cell.length_a   1.000
_cell.length_b   1.000
_cell.length_c   1.000
_cell.angle_alpha   90.00
_cell.angle_beta   90.00
_cell.angle_gamma   90.00
#
_symmetry.space_group_name_H-M   'P 1'
#
loop_
_entity.id
_entity.type
_entity.pdbx_description
1 polymer ?
#
loop_
_entity_poly.entity_id
_entity_poly.type
_entity_poly.pdbx_seq_one_letter_code
_entity_poly.pdbx_strand_id
1 'polypeptide(L)'
;MPAIRPGRPARRRARSTGLALVTMAALGLTTTGMSAAQPQTAAQQPQRAAAAAADLPAGAPLTRTTALRTDGEHCEPTRAGSKERRAGAAQACVSTSPAVAAPRRSRSSVAAAADTCGITSPGSYTYDRFEYCVTGVNVLYVLRDGNGKEIGRGTVQVSTSATLPAKGTAWQEQITARMTSASGDVTALNAKFRASCTSGCTTTKTAPWYGGDLVPGQSVSGSVAYSSSPAAGTAVQFTTSYKMYVTSPGATAVDPNASWDNPRKLRCDDDVRDTTGAGTPSPGCVVPSVTPVVLMRAQGSQPGGAVAAYEWAQQRFDDGWGQKKLLTRQKSGVADRTGRTCGSFDPNTDLVENDTCGEFPFAEAKEGGIDGARCAELIPNASSGGWDTYVLGDSRDLDPATPCVRAHVPPADKQFADAQLTEGFTAQRVVDGEQFKVAFTTPDAVPQARCLANPPTATGARPSGNGWLRNTTEPVPHVNKTITPMGPPGTRPSTAQACLGKTLGEGKPAKGDITGWQDAQKFEGNVPKTEQARCHLIANILGGPGQIRDGGQNNLVPCWQAGMNTGTPSMRTYEAMAQNKVKEQGFGPNDAIFYQVTPVFRDATSTIPTGVTMTATIERANGTTEELFPNVYVPNTKADTGLLNLGN
;
A
#
# COMPACT_ATOMS: atom_id res chain seq x y z
N MET A 1 27.42 16.27 80.85
CA MET A 1 28.03 15.03 80.33
C MET A 1 27.50 14.77 78.91
N PRO A 2 28.30 14.19 78.01
CA PRO A 2 28.60 14.77 76.70
C PRO A 2 27.75 14.29 75.50
N ALA A 3 27.74 15.14 74.46
CA ALA A 3 27.74 14.89 73.00
C ALA A 3 26.61 14.01 72.40
N ILE A 4 26.01 14.33 71.25
CA ILE A 4 26.62 14.31 69.90
C ILE A 4 25.81 15.18 68.90
N ARG A 5 26.55 15.58 67.87
CA ARG A 5 26.36 16.61 66.82
C ARG A 5 25.61 16.05 65.58
N PRO A 6 25.47 16.80 64.45
CA PRO A 6 24.18 17.07 63.80
C PRO A 6 24.07 16.58 62.33
N GLY A 7 22.89 16.74 61.72
CA GLY A 7 22.70 16.67 60.27
C GLY A 7 21.79 17.80 59.78
N ARG A 8 22.37 18.77 59.06
CA ARG A 8 21.67 19.91 58.43
C ARG A 8 21.26 19.61 56.98
N PRO A 9 20.38 20.45 56.37
CA PRO A 9 19.43 20.09 55.32
C PRO A 9 19.74 20.74 53.95
N ALA A 10 18.91 20.51 52.93
CA ALA A 10 18.24 21.58 52.17
C ALA A 10 17.35 21.06 51.02
N ARG A 11 16.06 21.39 51.10
CA ARG A 11 15.11 21.56 49.98
C ARG A 11 14.85 23.07 49.84
N ARG A 12 14.74 23.60 48.61
CA ARG A 12 13.98 24.80 48.15
C ARG A 12 14.10 24.83 46.61
N ARG A 13 13.05 24.74 45.78
CA ARG A 13 11.93 25.69 45.45
C ARG A 13 12.35 27.09 45.01
N ALA A 14 12.08 27.43 43.74
CA ALA A 14 11.37 28.63 43.20
C ALA A 14 11.62 28.68 41.67
N ARG A 15 10.62 28.78 40.78
CA ARG A 15 9.96 30.03 40.26
C ARG A 15 11.01 31.05 39.76
N SER A 16 10.96 31.66 38.58
CA SER A 16 9.86 32.17 37.75
C SER A 16 10.47 33.00 36.60
N THR A 17 9.86 33.06 35.41
CA THR A 17 9.65 34.33 34.68
C THR A 17 8.70 34.11 33.51
N GLY A 18 7.64 34.92 33.45
CA GLY A 18 6.79 35.07 32.28
C GLY A 18 7.25 36.26 31.45
N LEU A 19 6.80 36.32 30.20
CA LEU A 19 6.65 37.58 29.48
C LEU A 19 5.43 37.46 28.55
N ALA A 20 4.66 38.54 28.51
CA ALA A 20 3.38 38.68 27.84
C ALA A 20 3.53 39.41 26.48
N LEU A 21 2.62 39.06 25.57
CA LEU A 21 1.83 39.91 24.66
C LEU A 21 2.51 41.11 23.95
N VAL A 22 2.48 41.09 22.60
CA VAL A 22 2.04 42.25 21.80
C VAL A 22 1.25 41.76 20.57
N THR A 23 -0.01 42.18 20.52
CA THR A 23 -0.95 42.24 19.38
C THR A 23 -0.57 43.35 18.40
N MET A 24 -0.73 43.13 17.09
CA MET A 24 -1.11 44.20 16.15
C MET A 24 -2.00 43.65 15.03
N ALA A 25 -3.08 44.39 14.77
CA ALA A 25 -4.08 44.21 13.74
C ALA A 25 -4.06 45.40 12.76
N ALA A 26 -4.31 45.15 11.47
CA ALA A 26 -4.93 46.05 10.48
C ALA A 26 -5.17 45.22 9.21
N LEU A 27 -6.42 44.96 8.76
CA LEU A 27 -7.25 45.80 7.86
C LEU A 27 -6.51 46.16 6.56
N GLY A 28 -6.96 45.88 5.34
CA GLY A 28 -8.19 45.33 4.76
C GLY A 28 -8.17 45.65 3.24
N LEU A 29 -8.97 44.98 2.41
CA LEU A 29 -9.51 45.53 1.15
C LEU A 29 -10.57 44.58 0.58
N THR A 30 -11.76 45.14 0.41
CA THR A 30 -12.95 44.56 -0.21
C THR A 30 -12.89 44.74 -1.73
N THR A 31 -13.34 43.73 -2.48
CA THR A 31 -13.89 43.94 -3.84
C THR A 31 -15.19 43.17 -3.99
N THR A 32 -16.21 43.93 -4.39
CA THR A 32 -17.59 43.54 -4.67
C THR A 32 -17.71 42.99 -6.09
N GLY A 33 -18.46 41.90 -6.26
CA GLY A 33 -18.95 41.44 -7.55
C GLY A 33 -20.35 40.85 -7.39
N MET A 34 -21.37 41.67 -7.67
CA MET A 34 -22.77 41.24 -7.77
C MET A 34 -23.01 40.53 -9.11
N SER A 35 -23.85 39.50 -9.12
CA SER A 35 -24.67 39.15 -10.28
C SER A 35 -25.97 38.46 -9.87
N ALA A 36 -26.98 38.70 -10.70
CA ALA A 36 -28.40 38.72 -10.40
C ALA A 36 -29.05 37.36 -10.12
N ALA A 37 -30.11 37.40 -9.32
CA ALA A 37 -31.13 36.38 -9.22
C ALA A 37 -32.37 36.80 -10.02
N GLN A 38 -32.93 35.90 -10.83
CA GLN A 38 -34.36 35.78 -11.12
C GLN A 38 -34.70 34.33 -11.56
N PRO A 39 -35.97 33.90 -11.45
CA PRO A 39 -36.34 32.55 -11.01
C PRO A 39 -36.97 31.71 -12.13
N GLN A 40 -36.78 30.38 -12.11
CA GLN A 40 -37.66 29.44 -12.79
C GLN A 40 -37.86 28.16 -11.96
N THR A 41 -39.10 27.97 -11.55
CA THR A 41 -39.71 26.73 -11.07
C THR A 41 -39.92 25.76 -12.22
N ALA A 42 -39.42 24.53 -12.11
CA ALA A 42 -39.98 23.36 -12.77
C ALA A 42 -39.59 22.09 -12.02
N ALA A 43 -40.58 21.27 -11.71
CA ALA A 43 -40.48 20.02 -10.96
C ALA A 43 -39.68 18.94 -11.73
N GLN A 44 -38.80 18.21 -11.03
CA GLN A 44 -38.36 16.88 -11.46
C GLN A 44 -37.84 16.04 -10.28
N GLN A 45 -38.19 14.75 -10.33
CA GLN A 45 -38.03 13.70 -9.31
C GLN A 45 -36.59 13.49 -8.80
N PRO A 46 -36.40 12.95 -7.59
CA PRO A 46 -35.07 12.62 -7.08
C PRO A 46 -34.48 11.42 -7.83
N GLN A 47 -33.63 11.70 -8.81
CA GLN A 47 -32.72 10.70 -9.39
C GLN A 47 -31.63 10.35 -8.37
N ARG A 48 -31.57 9.07 -8.01
CA ARG A 48 -30.45 8.43 -7.31
C ARG A 48 -29.15 8.77 -8.04
N ALA A 49 -28.24 9.46 -7.34
CA ALA A 49 -26.85 9.54 -7.73
C ALA A 49 -26.23 8.14 -7.61
N ALA A 50 -26.12 7.44 -8.73
CA ALA A 50 -25.21 6.32 -8.88
C ALA A 50 -23.80 6.91 -8.91
N ALA A 51 -23.10 6.84 -7.78
CA ALA A 51 -21.66 7.06 -7.73
C ALA A 51 -20.99 5.95 -8.55
N ALA A 52 -20.36 6.35 -9.66
CA ALA A 52 -19.52 5.49 -10.47
C ALA A 52 -18.36 4.98 -9.60
N ALA A 53 -18.44 3.70 -9.23
CA ALA A 53 -17.31 2.92 -8.74
C ALA A 53 -16.37 2.71 -9.93
N ALA A 54 -15.36 3.57 -10.04
CA ALA A 54 -14.22 3.34 -10.92
C ALA A 54 -13.37 2.19 -10.35
N ASP A 55 -12.90 1.35 -11.28
CA ASP A 55 -12.23 0.07 -11.06
C ASP A 55 -11.15 0.09 -9.97
N LEU A 56 -11.36 -0.71 -8.93
CA LEU A 56 -10.33 -1.15 -8.00
C LEU A 56 -9.73 -2.45 -8.53
N PRO A 57 -8.40 -2.63 -8.55
CA PRO A 57 -7.83 -3.98 -8.72
C PRO A 57 -8.30 -4.85 -7.56
N ALA A 58 -9.03 -5.91 -7.88
CA ALA A 58 -9.61 -6.82 -6.92
C ALA A 58 -8.54 -7.67 -6.23
N GLY A 59 -7.97 -7.15 -5.13
CA GLY A 59 -7.54 -8.01 -4.04
C GLY A 59 -8.79 -8.65 -3.47
N ALA A 60 -9.22 -9.81 -4.01
CA ALA A 60 -10.43 -10.49 -3.58
C ALA A 60 -10.43 -10.59 -2.04
N PRO A 61 -11.50 -10.16 -1.34
CA PRO A 61 -11.63 -10.46 0.07
C PRO A 61 -11.52 -11.98 0.22
N LEU A 62 -10.76 -12.43 1.21
CA LEU A 62 -10.58 -13.86 1.49
C LEU A 62 -11.88 -14.40 2.07
N THR A 63 -12.85 -14.57 1.20
CA THR A 63 -14.16 -15.10 1.53
C THR A 63 -13.98 -16.54 1.99
N ARG A 64 -14.28 -16.79 3.26
CA ARG A 64 -14.23 -18.15 3.82
C ARG A 64 -15.64 -18.70 3.89
N THR A 65 -15.79 -19.98 3.62
CA THR A 65 -17.06 -20.68 3.82
C THR A 65 -17.01 -21.63 5.02
N THR A 66 -18.15 -21.92 5.63
CA THR A 66 -18.26 -22.97 6.66
C THR A 66 -19.64 -23.61 6.57
N ALA A 67 -19.68 -24.94 6.59
CA ALA A 67 -20.93 -25.68 6.55
C ALA A 67 -21.76 -25.42 7.81
N LEU A 68 -23.07 -25.38 7.66
CA LEU A 68 -24.02 -25.30 8.76
C LEU A 68 -23.90 -26.54 9.66
N ARG A 69 -23.87 -26.33 10.98
CA ARG A 69 -24.06 -27.39 11.98
C ARG A 69 -25.47 -27.31 12.52
N THR A 70 -26.16 -28.44 12.59
CA THR A 70 -27.58 -28.50 12.95
C THR A 70 -27.81 -29.48 14.07
N ASP A 71 -28.72 -29.14 14.96
CA ASP A 71 -29.28 -30.10 15.91
C ASP A 71 -30.25 -31.03 15.17
N GLY A 72 -30.36 -32.28 15.63
CA GLY A 72 -31.14 -33.33 14.96
C GLY A 72 -32.65 -33.07 14.86
N GLU A 73 -33.42 -34.08 14.46
CA GLU A 73 -34.89 -33.99 14.44
C GLU A 73 -35.45 -33.95 15.88
N HIS A 74 -36.31 -32.98 16.17
CA HIS A 74 -37.04 -32.85 17.44
C HIS A 74 -38.53 -33.08 17.20
N CYS A 75 -39.14 -34.04 17.90
CA CYS A 75 -40.55 -34.40 17.73
C CYS A 75 -41.33 -34.20 19.04
N GLU A 76 -42.48 -33.54 18.95
CA GLU A 76 -43.41 -33.34 20.07
C GLU A 76 -44.81 -33.86 19.76
N PRO A 77 -45.56 -34.38 20.75
CA PRO A 77 -46.96 -34.71 20.57
C PRO A 77 -47.78 -33.49 20.15
N THR A 78 -48.62 -33.63 19.14
CA THR A 78 -49.56 -32.55 18.77
C THR A 78 -50.56 -32.30 19.89
N ARG A 79 -50.80 -31.03 20.22
CA ARG A 79 -51.72 -30.63 21.30
C ARG A 79 -53.12 -31.21 21.11
N ALA A 80 -53.69 -31.73 22.20
CA ALA A 80 -55.08 -32.21 22.21
C ALA A 80 -56.05 -31.10 21.76
N GLY A 81 -56.95 -31.43 20.83
CA GLY A 81 -57.93 -30.51 20.28
C GLY A 81 -57.44 -29.54 19.19
N SER A 82 -56.15 -29.59 18.81
CA SER A 82 -55.62 -28.78 17.70
C SER A 82 -56.17 -29.24 16.34
N LYS A 83 -56.05 -28.39 15.31
CA LYS A 83 -56.48 -28.73 13.93
C LYS A 83 -55.76 -29.99 13.43
N GLU A 84 -54.48 -30.10 13.75
CA GLU A 84 -53.58 -31.19 13.35
C GLU A 84 -53.99 -32.49 14.04
N ARG A 85 -54.28 -32.44 15.34
CA ARG A 85 -54.77 -33.61 16.09
C ARG A 85 -56.11 -34.10 15.57
N ARG A 86 -56.99 -33.19 15.12
CA ARG A 86 -58.27 -33.56 14.46
C ARG A 86 -58.07 -34.10 13.04
N ALA A 87 -57.01 -33.68 12.36
CA ALA A 87 -56.60 -34.21 11.06
C ALA A 87 -55.87 -35.57 11.16
N GLY A 88 -55.68 -36.10 12.37
CA GLY A 88 -55.06 -37.41 12.59
C GLY A 88 -53.57 -37.36 12.93
N ALA A 89 -52.97 -36.18 13.07
CA ALA A 89 -51.59 -36.04 13.52
C ALA A 89 -51.45 -36.48 14.99
N ALA A 90 -50.48 -37.35 15.26
CA ALA A 90 -50.08 -37.72 16.61
C ALA A 90 -48.88 -36.89 17.09
N GLN A 91 -47.97 -36.54 16.19
CA GLN A 91 -46.70 -35.85 16.48
C GLN A 91 -46.36 -34.82 15.40
N ALA A 92 -45.64 -33.77 15.80
CA ALA A 92 -45.02 -32.78 14.94
C ALA A 92 -43.50 -32.83 15.13
N CYS A 93 -42.76 -33.01 14.05
CA CYS A 93 -41.31 -33.10 14.04
C CYS A 93 -40.69 -31.91 13.30
N VAL A 94 -39.60 -31.35 13.81
CA VAL A 94 -38.84 -30.29 13.17
C VAL A 94 -37.36 -30.65 13.10
N SER A 95 -36.73 -30.37 11.97
CA SER A 95 -35.30 -30.57 11.77
C SER A 95 -34.69 -29.41 11.01
N THR A 96 -33.39 -29.17 11.24
CA THR A 96 -32.61 -28.16 10.50
C THR A 96 -31.63 -28.88 9.58
N SER A 97 -31.47 -28.40 8.34
CA SER A 97 -30.51 -28.94 7.39
C SER A 97 -30.02 -27.86 6.42
N PRO A 98 -28.82 -28.00 5.83
CA PRO A 98 -28.44 -27.15 4.71
C PRO A 98 -29.30 -27.46 3.48
N ALA A 99 -29.66 -26.44 2.71
CA ALA A 99 -30.32 -26.62 1.43
C ALA A 99 -29.39 -27.35 0.46
N VAL A 100 -29.87 -28.45 -0.11
CA VAL A 100 -29.16 -29.16 -1.16
C VAL A 100 -29.16 -28.28 -2.41
N ALA A 101 -28.00 -28.02 -2.99
CA ALA A 101 -27.91 -27.33 -4.27
C ALA A 101 -28.70 -28.11 -5.31
N ALA A 102 -29.80 -27.53 -5.80
CA ALA A 102 -30.57 -28.16 -6.86
C ALA A 102 -29.68 -28.27 -8.12
N PRO A 103 -29.66 -29.43 -8.82
CA PRO A 103 -29.00 -29.50 -10.12
C PRO A 103 -29.63 -28.43 -11.02
N ARG A 104 -28.81 -27.52 -11.54
CA ARG A 104 -29.22 -26.39 -12.38
C ARG A 104 -30.10 -26.90 -13.54
N ARG A 105 -31.42 -26.77 -13.40
CA ARG A 105 -32.32 -26.63 -14.55
C ARG A 105 -32.50 -25.15 -14.78
N SER A 106 -32.05 -24.69 -15.94
CA SER A 106 -32.15 -23.34 -16.46
C SER A 106 -33.60 -22.85 -16.40
N ARG A 107 -33.95 -22.08 -15.36
CA ARG A 107 -35.12 -21.17 -15.36
C ARG A 107 -34.79 -19.88 -14.63
N SER A 108 -35.39 -18.83 -15.17
CA SER A 108 -35.07 -17.41 -15.08
C SER A 108 -34.92 -16.84 -13.67
N SER A 109 -34.01 -15.86 -13.59
CA SER A 109 -33.73 -14.97 -12.48
C SER A 109 -35.01 -14.34 -11.90
N VAL A 110 -35.36 -14.72 -10.69
CA VAL A 110 -36.24 -13.93 -9.81
C VAL A 110 -35.32 -13.14 -8.90
N ALA A 111 -35.42 -11.81 -8.98
CA ALA A 111 -34.62 -10.87 -8.20
C ALA A 111 -34.77 -11.14 -6.70
N ALA A 112 -33.69 -11.58 -6.06
CA ALA A 112 -33.55 -11.54 -4.60
C ALA A 112 -33.22 -10.10 -4.20
N ALA A 113 -33.85 -9.64 -3.12
CA ALA A 113 -33.56 -8.36 -2.49
C ALA A 113 -32.05 -8.25 -2.20
N ALA A 114 -31.52 -7.03 -2.32
CA ALA A 114 -30.09 -6.71 -2.26
C ALA A 114 -29.30 -7.49 -1.18
N ASP A 115 -28.65 -8.57 -1.61
CA ASP A 115 -27.69 -9.35 -0.83
C ASP A 115 -26.31 -8.68 -0.96
N THR A 116 -25.78 -8.12 0.13
CA THR A 116 -24.44 -7.50 0.15
C THR A 116 -23.32 -8.53 0.12
N CYS A 117 -23.58 -9.78 0.48
CA CYS A 117 -22.60 -10.85 0.43
C CYS A 117 -22.83 -11.72 -0.82
N GLY A 118 -21.79 -11.95 -1.61
CA GLY A 118 -21.84 -12.82 -2.80
C GLY A 118 -22.07 -14.28 -2.40
N ILE A 119 -23.32 -14.70 -2.24
CA ILE A 119 -23.65 -16.06 -1.81
C ILE A 119 -23.54 -17.02 -3.00
N THR A 120 -22.50 -17.85 -2.98
CA THR A 120 -22.21 -18.81 -4.07
C THR A 120 -22.72 -20.23 -3.80
N SER A 121 -22.99 -20.58 -2.54
CA SER A 121 -23.38 -21.94 -2.11
C SER A 121 -24.45 -21.92 -1.01
N PRO A 122 -25.70 -22.30 -1.30
CA PRO A 122 -26.74 -22.46 -0.28
C PRO A 122 -26.32 -23.45 0.82
N GLY A 123 -26.75 -23.20 2.05
CA GLY A 123 -26.46 -24.03 3.23
C GLY A 123 -25.06 -23.85 3.82
N SER A 124 -24.27 -22.91 3.30
CA SER A 124 -22.96 -22.54 3.84
C SER A 124 -22.94 -21.08 4.27
N TYR A 125 -22.32 -20.82 5.42
CA TYR A 125 -21.98 -19.45 5.79
C TYR A 125 -20.85 -18.95 4.91
N THR A 126 -20.92 -17.69 4.52
CA THR A 126 -19.90 -16.94 3.81
C THR A 126 -19.41 -15.81 4.73
N TYR A 127 -18.10 -15.66 4.87
CA TYR A 127 -17.48 -14.69 5.78
C TYR A 127 -16.45 -13.84 5.06
N ASP A 128 -16.54 -12.54 5.29
CA ASP A 128 -15.45 -11.59 5.10
C ASP A 128 -15.03 -11.02 6.48
N ARG A 129 -13.99 -10.17 6.51
CA ARG A 129 -13.46 -9.66 7.79
C ARG A 129 -14.51 -8.91 8.61
N PHE A 130 -15.39 -8.20 7.93
CA PHE A 130 -16.43 -7.37 8.54
C PHE A 130 -17.83 -7.83 8.17
N GLU A 131 -18.01 -8.99 7.55
CA GLU A 131 -19.34 -9.45 7.13
C GLU A 131 -19.49 -10.94 7.32
N TYR A 132 -20.71 -11.37 7.60
CA TYR A 132 -21.09 -12.78 7.52
C TYR A 132 -22.52 -12.90 7.02
N CYS A 133 -22.76 -13.97 6.28
CA CYS A 133 -24.11 -14.31 5.85
C CYS A 133 -24.27 -15.82 5.66
N VAL A 134 -25.50 -16.28 5.58
CA VAL A 134 -25.88 -17.62 5.14
C VAL A 134 -27.20 -17.51 4.39
N THR A 135 -27.36 -18.29 3.32
CA THR A 135 -28.69 -18.59 2.77
C THR A 135 -28.91 -20.08 2.77
N GLY A 136 -30.16 -20.51 2.64
CA GLY A 136 -30.44 -21.93 2.49
C GLY A 136 -30.32 -22.73 3.78
N VAL A 137 -30.60 -22.13 4.94
CA VAL A 137 -30.85 -22.92 6.17
C VAL A 137 -32.28 -23.45 6.08
N ASN A 138 -32.46 -24.73 5.80
CA ASN A 138 -33.79 -25.33 5.71
C ASN A 138 -34.25 -25.81 7.08
N VAL A 139 -35.42 -25.33 7.50
CA VAL A 139 -36.18 -25.83 8.64
C VAL A 139 -37.37 -26.62 8.11
N LEU A 140 -37.34 -27.93 8.31
CA LEU A 140 -38.36 -28.87 7.84
C LEU A 140 -39.34 -29.17 8.98
N TYR A 141 -40.63 -28.96 8.75
CA TYR A 141 -41.73 -29.30 9.66
C TYR A 141 -42.52 -30.48 9.07
N VAL A 142 -42.72 -31.54 9.85
CA VAL A 142 -43.42 -32.77 9.44
C VAL A 142 -44.49 -33.14 10.46
N LEU A 143 -45.70 -33.42 9.98
CA LEU A 143 -46.78 -34.04 10.77
C LEU A 143 -46.79 -35.54 10.53
N ARG A 144 -46.85 -36.32 11.61
CA ARG A 144 -46.94 -37.78 11.56
C ARG A 144 -48.20 -38.28 12.28
N ASP A 145 -48.84 -39.30 11.74
CA ASP A 145 -49.99 -39.96 12.35
C ASP A 145 -49.58 -40.91 13.51
N GLY A 146 -50.55 -41.58 14.12
CA GLY A 146 -50.32 -42.53 15.23
C GLY A 146 -49.47 -43.76 14.87
N ASN A 147 -49.23 -44.02 13.58
CA ASN A 147 -48.39 -45.10 13.08
C ASN A 147 -47.01 -44.58 12.61
N GLY A 148 -46.72 -43.28 12.81
CA GLY A 148 -45.48 -42.64 12.38
C GLY A 148 -45.43 -42.28 10.88
N LYS A 149 -46.54 -42.44 10.15
CA LYS A 149 -46.63 -42.09 8.72
C LYS A 149 -46.73 -40.58 8.57
N GLU A 150 -45.95 -40.02 7.64
CA GLU A 150 -46.04 -38.60 7.26
C GLU A 150 -47.39 -38.29 6.60
N ILE A 151 -48.10 -37.31 7.14
CA ILE A 151 -49.39 -36.83 6.64
C ILE A 151 -49.36 -35.36 6.21
N GLY A 152 -48.28 -34.63 6.53
CA GLY A 152 -48.07 -33.28 6.04
C GLY A 152 -46.64 -32.81 6.24
N ARG A 153 -46.20 -31.90 5.37
CA ARG A 153 -44.83 -31.36 5.37
C ARG A 153 -44.81 -29.91 4.93
N GLY A 154 -44.03 -29.09 5.62
CA GLY A 154 -43.68 -27.74 5.19
C GLY A 154 -42.19 -27.47 5.34
N THR A 155 -41.62 -26.66 4.46
CA THR A 155 -40.21 -26.27 4.52
C THR A 155 -40.08 -24.76 4.54
N VAL A 156 -39.34 -24.25 5.52
CA VAL A 156 -38.99 -22.84 5.64
C VAL A 156 -37.49 -22.69 5.43
N GLN A 157 -37.11 -21.85 4.49
CA GLN A 157 -35.72 -21.50 4.24
C GLN A 157 -35.39 -20.18 4.94
N VAL A 158 -34.34 -20.19 5.74
CA VAL A 158 -33.83 -19.03 6.47
C VAL A 158 -32.55 -18.53 5.80
N SER A 159 -32.43 -17.20 5.73
CA SER A 159 -31.21 -16.50 5.32
C SER A 159 -30.89 -15.43 6.35
N THR A 160 -29.61 -15.26 6.67
CA THR A 160 -29.14 -14.22 7.59
C THR A 160 -27.94 -13.48 7.01
N SER A 161 -27.80 -12.19 7.32
CA SER A 161 -26.64 -11.38 6.93
C SER A 161 -26.39 -10.23 7.91
N ALA A 162 -25.13 -9.90 8.14
CA ALA A 162 -24.73 -8.77 8.97
C ALA A 162 -23.40 -8.16 8.51
N THR A 163 -23.30 -6.85 8.69
CA THR A 163 -22.04 -6.10 8.61
C THR A 163 -21.60 -5.69 10.02
N LEU A 164 -20.38 -6.06 10.37
CA LEU A 164 -19.71 -5.74 11.61
C LEU A 164 -19.04 -4.36 11.52
N PRO A 165 -19.19 -3.52 12.55
CA PRO A 165 -18.58 -2.20 12.58
C PRO A 165 -17.07 -2.28 12.81
N ALA A 166 -16.27 -1.73 11.88
CA ALA A 166 -14.86 -1.46 12.14
C ALA A 166 -14.66 -0.43 13.28
N LYS A 167 -15.65 0.46 13.46
CA LYS A 167 -15.75 1.46 14.54
C LYS A 167 -17.13 1.39 15.20
N GLY A 168 -17.17 1.21 16.51
CA GLY A 168 -18.37 0.91 17.29
C GLY A 168 -18.55 -0.59 17.53
N THR A 169 -19.33 -0.99 18.54
CA THR A 169 -19.47 -2.40 18.95
C THR A 169 -20.91 -2.89 18.97
N ALA A 170 -21.81 -2.17 18.29
CA ALA A 170 -23.19 -2.55 18.09
C ALA A 170 -23.47 -2.76 16.61
N TRP A 171 -24.21 -3.82 16.28
CA TRP A 171 -24.57 -4.14 14.90
C TRP A 171 -25.95 -4.79 14.82
N GLN A 172 -26.50 -4.84 13.60
CA GLN A 172 -27.74 -5.51 13.29
C GLN A 172 -27.48 -6.68 12.36
N GLU A 173 -28.23 -7.75 12.53
CA GLU A 173 -28.28 -8.87 11.61
C GLU A 173 -29.68 -8.93 11.00
N GLN A 174 -29.75 -8.93 9.67
CA GLN A 174 -30.99 -9.12 8.94
C GLN A 174 -31.29 -10.61 8.85
N ILE A 175 -32.52 -10.97 9.17
CA ILE A 175 -33.01 -12.35 9.06
C ILE A 175 -34.15 -12.32 8.05
N THR A 176 -34.24 -13.34 7.20
CA THR A 176 -35.40 -13.58 6.33
C THR A 176 -35.77 -15.05 6.40
N ALA A 177 -37.06 -15.35 6.59
CA ALA A 177 -37.60 -16.70 6.53
C ALA A 177 -38.66 -16.78 5.43
N ARG A 178 -38.50 -17.75 4.51
CA ARG A 178 -39.41 -17.97 3.38
C ARG A 178 -39.92 -19.39 3.39
N MET A 179 -41.24 -19.59 3.33
CA MET A 179 -41.77 -20.94 3.13
C MET A 179 -41.59 -21.35 1.66
N THR A 180 -40.84 -22.41 1.40
CA THR A 180 -40.47 -22.84 0.04
C THR A 180 -41.39 -23.93 -0.49
N SER A 181 -41.96 -24.77 0.38
CA SER A 181 -42.89 -25.83 -0.02
C SER A 181 -43.84 -26.21 1.12
N ALA A 182 -45.03 -26.69 0.74
CA ALA A 182 -46.04 -27.26 1.63
C ALA A 182 -46.71 -28.47 0.93
N SER A 183 -47.13 -29.48 1.69
CA SER A 183 -47.84 -30.65 1.17
C SER A 183 -48.64 -31.37 2.27
N GLY A 184 -49.64 -32.15 1.86
CA GLY A 184 -50.55 -32.85 2.77
C GLY A 184 -51.32 -31.87 3.66
N ASP A 185 -51.41 -32.18 4.94
CA ASP A 185 -52.16 -31.38 5.92
C ASP A 185 -51.46 -30.07 6.34
N VAL A 186 -50.20 -29.88 5.92
CA VAL A 186 -49.48 -28.63 6.14
C VAL A 186 -49.68 -27.74 4.92
N THR A 187 -50.50 -26.69 5.05
CA THR A 187 -50.74 -25.69 3.99
C THR A 187 -50.13 -24.32 4.30
N ALA A 188 -49.82 -24.07 5.56
CA ALA A 188 -49.19 -22.86 6.07
C ALA A 188 -48.42 -23.18 7.36
N LEU A 189 -47.46 -22.35 7.72
CA LEU A 189 -46.69 -22.46 8.96
C LEU A 189 -46.60 -21.10 9.65
N ASN A 190 -46.69 -21.12 10.98
CA ASN A 190 -46.33 -19.98 11.81
C ASN A 190 -44.85 -20.07 12.17
N ALA A 191 -44.13 -18.95 12.07
CA ALA A 191 -42.71 -18.89 12.38
C ALA A 191 -42.38 -17.77 13.38
N LYS A 192 -41.65 -18.12 14.44
CA LYS A 192 -41.03 -17.17 15.36
C LYS A 192 -39.54 -17.43 15.44
N PHE A 193 -38.76 -16.37 15.54
CA PHE A 193 -37.30 -16.44 15.57
C PHE A 193 -36.76 -15.74 16.80
N ARG A 194 -35.73 -16.32 17.41
CA ARG A 194 -34.98 -15.73 18.51
C ARG A 194 -33.49 -15.89 18.28
N ALA A 195 -32.79 -14.77 18.35
CA ALA A 195 -31.34 -14.70 18.41
C ALA A 195 -30.86 -14.61 19.87
N SER A 196 -29.68 -15.16 20.11
CA SER A 196 -28.88 -14.96 21.31
C SER A 196 -27.40 -14.91 20.95
N CYS A 197 -26.53 -14.63 21.91
CA CYS A 197 -25.09 -14.78 21.77
C CYS A 197 -24.45 -15.23 23.08
N THR A 198 -23.27 -15.82 23.00
CA THR A 198 -22.50 -16.29 24.17
C THR A 198 -21.91 -15.11 24.97
N SER A 199 -21.25 -15.42 26.09
CA SER A 199 -20.58 -14.44 26.96
C SER A 199 -19.68 -13.47 26.18
N GLY A 200 -19.73 -12.18 26.53
CA GLY A 200 -19.00 -11.12 25.82
C GLY A 200 -19.85 -10.37 24.78
N CYS A 201 -21.09 -10.81 24.54
CA CYS A 201 -22.07 -10.14 23.71
C CYS A 201 -23.43 -10.07 24.42
N THR A 202 -24.23 -9.07 24.07
CA THR A 202 -25.62 -8.89 24.49
C THR A 202 -26.50 -8.77 23.26
N THR A 203 -27.54 -9.60 23.15
CA THR A 203 -28.56 -9.44 22.11
C THR A 203 -29.59 -8.41 22.57
N THR A 204 -29.47 -7.18 22.07
CA THR A 204 -30.31 -6.02 22.44
C THR A 204 -31.69 -6.05 21.79
N LYS A 205 -31.83 -6.72 20.64
CA LYS A 205 -33.12 -7.05 20.03
C LYS A 205 -33.11 -8.52 19.62
N THR A 206 -33.88 -9.35 20.32
CA THR A 206 -33.80 -10.81 20.20
C THR A 206 -34.70 -11.40 19.12
N ALA A 207 -35.80 -10.74 18.75
CA ALA A 207 -36.75 -11.27 17.78
C ALA A 207 -36.91 -10.28 16.60
N PRO A 208 -36.71 -10.74 15.35
CA PRO A 208 -36.95 -9.93 14.17
C PRO A 208 -38.43 -9.86 13.79
N TRP A 209 -39.19 -10.92 14.13
CA TRP A 209 -40.65 -11.02 14.02
C TRP A 209 -41.19 -11.99 15.09
N TYR A 210 -42.48 -11.90 15.38
CA TYR A 210 -43.15 -12.72 16.40
C TYR A 210 -44.40 -13.38 15.80
N GLY A 211 -44.20 -14.47 15.06
CA GLY A 211 -45.27 -15.18 14.36
C GLY A 211 -45.64 -14.56 13.02
N GLY A 212 -46.70 -15.12 12.42
CA GLY A 212 -47.21 -14.78 11.10
C GLY A 212 -47.38 -16.04 10.28
N ASP A 213 -48.51 -16.17 9.58
CA ASP A 213 -48.76 -17.32 8.73
C ASP A 213 -47.97 -17.16 7.43
N LEU A 214 -47.07 -18.11 7.18
CA LEU A 214 -46.32 -18.26 5.95
C LEU A 214 -46.99 -19.33 5.11
N VAL A 215 -47.39 -18.99 3.88
CA VAL A 215 -47.75 -19.97 2.83
C VAL A 215 -46.59 -20.12 1.84
N PRO A 216 -46.55 -21.18 1.00
CA PRO A 216 -45.52 -21.34 -0.02
C PRO A 216 -45.31 -20.07 -0.86
N GLY A 217 -44.06 -19.64 -0.96
CA GLY A 217 -43.65 -18.44 -1.68
C GLY A 217 -43.58 -17.18 -0.81
N GLN A 218 -44.26 -17.13 0.33
CA GLN A 218 -44.27 -15.97 1.23
C GLN A 218 -43.01 -15.90 2.11
N SER A 219 -42.57 -14.66 2.39
CA SER A 219 -41.43 -14.37 3.26
C SER A 219 -41.83 -13.45 4.41
N VAL A 220 -41.14 -13.58 5.54
CA VAL A 220 -41.07 -12.59 6.62
C VAL A 220 -39.62 -12.17 6.83
N SER A 221 -39.39 -10.88 7.06
CA SER A 221 -38.06 -10.29 7.21
C SER A 221 -38.04 -9.26 8.35
N GLY A 222 -36.86 -9.03 8.92
CA GLY A 222 -36.65 -8.13 10.03
C GLY A 222 -35.25 -8.31 10.64
N SER A 223 -34.87 -7.41 11.55
CA SER A 223 -33.54 -7.41 12.15
C SER A 223 -33.53 -7.88 13.60
N VAL A 224 -32.44 -8.53 13.99
CA VAL A 224 -31.99 -8.65 15.39
C VAL A 224 -30.81 -7.71 15.62
N ALA A 225 -30.53 -7.37 16.88
CA ALA A 225 -29.46 -6.45 17.22
C ALA A 225 -28.60 -7.00 18.35
N TYR A 226 -27.31 -6.69 18.27
CA TYR A 226 -26.29 -7.13 19.21
C TYR A 226 -25.42 -5.96 19.62
N SER A 227 -24.82 -6.06 20.81
CA SER A 227 -23.79 -5.17 21.30
C SER A 227 -22.72 -5.93 22.09
N SER A 228 -21.49 -5.44 22.06
CA SER A 228 -20.39 -5.91 22.91
C SER A 228 -19.68 -4.72 23.55
N SER A 229 -19.11 -4.91 24.74
CA SER A 229 -18.41 -3.84 25.46
C SER A 229 -17.07 -4.37 25.99
N PRO A 230 -16.08 -4.61 25.12
CA PRO A 230 -14.73 -5.00 25.55
C PRO A 230 -14.13 -3.91 26.44
N ALA A 231 -13.35 -4.30 27.45
CA ALA A 231 -12.57 -3.36 28.22
C ALA A 231 -11.46 -2.74 27.35
N ALA A 232 -10.97 -1.57 27.74
CA ALA A 232 -9.93 -0.87 26.99
C ALA A 232 -8.68 -1.75 26.81
N GLY A 233 -8.15 -1.84 25.59
CA GLY A 233 -7.00 -2.69 25.27
C GLY A 233 -7.25 -4.19 25.38
N THR A 234 -8.51 -4.65 25.32
CA THR A 234 -8.85 -6.08 25.39
C THR A 234 -9.70 -6.51 24.21
N ALA A 235 -9.82 -7.83 24.01
CA ALA A 235 -10.70 -8.44 23.02
C ALA A 235 -11.62 -9.47 23.69
N VAL A 236 -12.87 -9.54 23.23
CA VAL A 236 -13.83 -10.59 23.60
C VAL A 236 -14.26 -11.33 22.35
N GLN A 237 -14.40 -12.65 22.46
CA GLN A 237 -14.90 -13.49 21.37
C GLN A 237 -16.17 -14.21 21.79
N PHE A 238 -17.13 -14.27 20.89
CA PHE A 238 -18.44 -14.87 21.14
C PHE A 238 -19.02 -15.45 19.85
N THR A 239 -20.05 -16.28 20.00
CA THR A 239 -20.82 -16.85 18.90
C THR A 239 -22.25 -16.34 18.96
N THR A 240 -22.86 -16.08 17.80
CA THR A 240 -24.30 -15.83 17.68
C THR A 240 -25.03 -17.17 17.52
N SER A 241 -26.17 -17.28 18.17
CA SER A 241 -26.96 -18.51 18.24
C SER A 241 -28.41 -18.21 17.87
N TYR A 242 -29.08 -19.16 17.26
CA TYR A 242 -30.40 -18.98 16.68
C TYR A 242 -31.34 -20.09 17.10
N LYS A 243 -32.57 -19.70 17.43
CA LYS A 243 -33.67 -20.59 17.78
C LYS A 243 -34.89 -20.21 16.96
N MET A 244 -35.45 -21.16 16.26
CA MET A 244 -36.68 -20.99 15.50
C MET A 244 -37.78 -21.87 16.06
N TYR A 245 -39.00 -21.34 16.05
CA TYR A 245 -40.21 -21.99 16.48
C TYR A 245 -41.10 -22.08 15.23
N VAL A 246 -41.29 -23.28 14.73
CA VAL A 246 -42.13 -23.54 13.56
C VAL A 246 -43.32 -24.38 13.98
N THR A 247 -44.53 -23.86 13.81
CA THR A 247 -45.76 -24.56 14.16
C THR A 247 -46.79 -24.43 13.04
N SER A 248 -47.84 -25.23 13.11
CA SER A 248 -49.04 -24.96 12.33
C SER A 248 -49.76 -23.70 12.84
N PRO A 249 -50.52 -23.00 11.97
CA PRO A 249 -51.28 -21.82 12.36
C PRO A 249 -52.22 -22.09 13.56
N GLY A 250 -52.18 -21.20 14.55
CA GLY A 250 -52.99 -21.31 15.78
C GLY A 250 -52.43 -22.24 16.86
N ALA A 251 -51.32 -22.93 16.60
CA ALA A 251 -50.60 -23.70 17.63
C ALA A 251 -49.51 -22.87 18.31
N THR A 252 -49.41 -22.97 19.64
CA THR A 252 -48.36 -22.30 20.44
C THR A 252 -47.25 -23.29 20.74
N ALA A 253 -46.05 -23.09 20.19
CA ALA A 253 -44.84 -23.77 20.64
C ALA A 253 -44.36 -23.17 21.96
N VAL A 254 -44.11 -24.03 22.95
CA VAL A 254 -43.51 -23.65 24.23
C VAL A 254 -41.98 -23.72 24.18
N ASP A 255 -41.42 -24.62 23.37
CA ASP A 255 -39.98 -24.82 23.20
C ASP A 255 -39.52 -24.59 21.75
N PRO A 256 -38.26 -24.14 21.54
CA PRO A 256 -37.68 -24.03 20.21
C PRO A 256 -37.49 -25.42 19.61
N ASN A 257 -37.91 -25.60 18.36
CA ASN A 257 -37.86 -26.89 17.68
C ASN A 257 -36.85 -26.94 16.52
N ALA A 258 -36.14 -25.83 16.29
CA ALA A 258 -34.96 -25.76 15.45
C ALA A 258 -33.91 -24.83 16.09
N SER A 259 -32.65 -25.25 16.13
CA SER A 259 -31.54 -24.45 16.61
C SER A 259 -30.26 -24.70 15.82
N TRP A 260 -29.47 -23.64 15.71
CA TRP A 260 -28.13 -23.67 15.12
C TRP A 260 -27.32 -22.46 15.62
N ASP A 261 -26.01 -22.56 15.46
CA ASP A 261 -25.07 -21.49 15.78
C ASP A 261 -24.39 -20.96 14.53
N ASN A 262 -23.91 -19.72 14.60
CA ASN A 262 -22.90 -19.26 13.67
C ASN A 262 -21.61 -20.07 13.91
N PRO A 263 -21.12 -20.85 12.93
CA PRO A 263 -20.02 -21.77 13.16
C PRO A 263 -18.67 -21.07 13.40
N ARG A 264 -18.61 -19.75 13.23
CA ARG A 264 -17.41 -18.94 13.51
C ARG A 264 -17.67 -17.94 14.61
N LYS A 265 -16.65 -17.75 15.45
CA LYS A 265 -16.64 -16.71 16.47
C LYS A 265 -16.55 -15.34 15.80
N LEU A 266 -17.22 -14.37 16.41
CA LEU A 266 -17.03 -12.95 16.20
C LEU A 266 -16.13 -12.43 17.31
N ARG A 267 -15.33 -11.40 17.02
CA ARG A 267 -14.49 -10.70 18.00
C ARG A 267 -14.90 -9.24 18.02
N CYS A 268 -15.16 -8.69 19.20
CA CYS A 268 -15.14 -7.24 19.39
C CYS A 268 -13.97 -6.89 20.30
N ASP A 269 -13.24 -5.83 19.98
CA ASP A 269 -12.01 -5.48 20.66
C ASP A 269 -11.81 -3.96 20.76
N ASP A 270 -10.99 -3.55 21.73
CA ASP A 270 -10.33 -2.24 21.81
C ASP A 270 -8.80 -2.41 21.81
N ASP A 271 -8.33 -3.59 21.39
CA ASP A 271 -6.93 -4.01 21.45
C ASP A 271 -6.14 -3.61 20.19
N VAL A 272 -6.79 -3.03 19.19
CA VAL A 272 -6.07 -2.39 18.07
C VAL A 272 -5.31 -1.16 18.53
N ARG A 273 -5.76 -0.56 19.64
CA ARG A 273 -5.21 0.64 20.29
C ARG A 273 -3.68 0.62 20.30
N ASP A 274 -3.12 1.70 19.76
CA ASP A 274 -1.73 2.07 19.97
C ASP A 274 -1.70 3.25 20.94
N THR A 275 -1.13 3.05 22.13
CA THR A 275 -1.05 4.10 23.16
C THR A 275 0.09 5.08 22.91
N THR A 276 0.87 4.89 21.85
CA THR A 276 2.06 5.71 21.54
C THR A 276 1.80 6.79 20.48
N GLY A 277 0.63 6.76 19.80
CA GLY A 277 0.26 7.68 18.73
C GLY A 277 -0.84 8.70 19.07
N ALA A 278 -1.03 9.67 18.17
CA ALA A 278 -2.10 10.67 18.25
C ALA A 278 -3.45 10.07 17.80
N GLY A 279 -4.22 9.57 18.76
CA GLY A 279 -5.58 9.08 18.55
C GLY A 279 -5.74 7.63 19.01
N THR A 280 -6.73 7.38 19.86
CA THR A 280 -7.11 6.03 20.28
C THR A 280 -8.17 5.53 19.30
N PRO A 281 -7.89 4.49 18.47
CA PRO A 281 -8.91 3.85 17.67
C PRO A 281 -10.12 3.48 18.51
N SER A 282 -11.32 3.74 18.00
CA SER A 282 -12.53 3.28 18.68
C SER A 282 -12.61 1.75 18.69
N PRO A 283 -13.27 1.15 19.70
CA PRO A 283 -13.58 -0.28 19.70
C PRO A 283 -14.34 -0.68 18.43
N GLY A 284 -14.27 -1.96 18.04
CA GLY A 284 -14.86 -2.46 16.81
C GLY A 284 -14.96 -3.97 16.78
N CYS A 285 -15.62 -4.53 15.77
CA CYS A 285 -15.90 -5.95 15.65
C CYS A 285 -15.48 -6.53 14.29
N VAL A 286 -15.04 -7.79 14.30
CA VAL A 286 -14.55 -8.54 13.13
C VAL A 286 -14.88 -10.03 13.22
N VAL A 287 -14.75 -10.72 12.09
CA VAL A 287 -14.62 -12.18 12.03
C VAL A 287 -13.11 -12.53 12.14
N PRO A 288 -12.57 -12.85 13.33
CA PRO A 288 -11.13 -13.02 13.57
C PRO A 288 -10.49 -14.16 12.75
N SER A 289 -11.29 -15.10 12.27
CA SER A 289 -10.83 -16.22 11.46
C SER A 289 -10.63 -15.87 9.98
N VAL A 290 -11.01 -14.68 9.53
CA VAL A 290 -10.69 -14.17 8.19
C VAL A 290 -9.42 -13.35 8.31
N THR A 291 -8.39 -13.73 7.53
CA THR A 291 -7.09 -13.05 7.54
C THR A 291 -7.26 -11.59 7.07
N PRO A 292 -6.85 -10.60 7.87
CA PRO A 292 -6.91 -9.20 7.47
C PRO A 292 -5.95 -8.89 6.31
N VAL A 293 -6.34 -7.91 5.48
CA VAL A 293 -5.52 -7.40 4.37
C VAL A 293 -5.27 -5.91 4.59
N VAL A 294 -4.07 -5.59 5.07
CA VAL A 294 -3.59 -4.20 5.18
C VAL A 294 -3.28 -3.70 3.78
N LEU A 295 -3.77 -2.51 3.45
CA LEU A 295 -3.63 -1.93 2.13
C LEU A 295 -2.72 -0.72 2.21
N MET A 296 -1.71 -0.69 1.34
CA MET A 296 -0.79 0.44 1.19
C MET A 296 -0.77 0.86 -0.28
N ARG A 297 -1.16 2.10 -0.55
CA ARG A 297 -1.32 2.64 -1.91
C ARG A 297 -0.48 3.89 -2.10
N ALA A 298 0.19 3.97 -3.25
CA ALA A 298 0.81 5.19 -3.71
C ALA A 298 0.26 5.58 -5.08
N GLN A 299 -0.02 6.86 -5.28
CA GLN A 299 -0.36 7.47 -6.56
C GLN A 299 0.82 8.32 -7.06
N GLY A 300 0.87 8.64 -8.36
CA GLY A 300 2.06 9.23 -8.99
C GLY A 300 2.56 10.56 -8.40
N SER A 301 1.71 11.34 -7.72
CA SER A 301 2.12 12.59 -7.06
C SER A 301 2.34 12.46 -5.54
N GLN A 302 2.16 11.28 -4.97
CA GLN A 302 2.30 11.03 -3.54
C GLN A 302 3.74 10.64 -3.18
N PRO A 303 4.19 10.89 -1.94
CA PRO A 303 5.46 10.39 -1.43
C PRO A 303 5.40 8.87 -1.20
N GLY A 304 5.37 8.11 -2.30
CA GLY A 304 5.13 6.67 -2.34
C GLY A 304 6.39 5.79 -2.42
N GLY A 305 7.60 6.35 -2.32
CA GLY A 305 8.83 5.63 -2.60
C GLY A 305 9.03 4.39 -1.74
N ALA A 306 8.73 4.51 -0.44
CA ALA A 306 8.77 3.37 0.48
C ALA A 306 7.74 2.28 0.10
N VAL A 307 6.51 2.66 -0.27
CA VAL A 307 5.46 1.72 -0.72
C VAL A 307 5.92 0.96 -1.97
N ALA A 308 6.52 1.66 -2.93
CA ALA A 308 7.05 1.06 -4.15
C ALA A 308 8.21 0.08 -3.89
N ALA A 309 9.12 0.44 -2.97
CA ALA A 309 10.18 -0.46 -2.53
C ALA A 309 9.63 -1.76 -1.91
N TYR A 310 8.57 -1.66 -1.09
CA TYR A 310 7.97 -2.81 -0.44
C TYR A 310 7.22 -3.70 -1.44
N GLU A 311 6.53 -3.10 -2.40
CA GLU A 311 5.92 -3.83 -3.52
C GLU A 311 6.97 -4.58 -4.34
N TRP A 312 8.06 -3.90 -4.70
CA TRP A 312 9.17 -4.51 -5.44
C TRP A 312 9.74 -5.72 -4.67
N ALA A 313 9.97 -5.58 -3.36
CA ALA A 313 10.47 -6.67 -2.52
C ALA A 313 9.48 -7.85 -2.48
N GLN A 314 8.19 -7.58 -2.34
CA GLN A 314 7.13 -8.60 -2.34
C GLN A 314 7.07 -9.37 -3.66
N GLN A 315 7.38 -8.72 -4.79
CA GLN A 315 7.37 -9.33 -6.12
C GLN A 315 8.66 -10.08 -6.45
N ARG A 316 9.82 -9.63 -5.94
CA ARG A 316 11.15 -10.15 -6.34
C ARG A 316 11.73 -11.20 -5.41
N PHE A 317 11.37 -11.23 -4.13
CA PHE A 317 11.91 -12.20 -3.18
C PHE A 317 11.07 -13.47 -3.09
N ASP A 318 11.75 -14.60 -2.87
CA ASP A 318 11.13 -15.93 -2.80
C ASP A 318 10.06 -16.00 -1.71
N ASP A 319 10.35 -15.36 -0.57
CA ASP A 319 9.48 -15.31 0.59
C ASP A 319 8.16 -14.59 0.31
N GLY A 320 8.15 -13.60 -0.61
CA GLY A 320 6.98 -12.81 -0.95
C GLY A 320 6.23 -12.31 0.29
N TRP A 321 6.95 -11.72 1.24
CA TRP A 321 6.42 -11.26 2.52
C TRP A 321 5.19 -10.37 2.35
N GLY A 322 4.21 -10.53 3.24
CA GLY A 322 2.91 -9.85 3.17
C GLY A 322 1.92 -10.47 2.18
N GLN A 323 2.34 -11.38 1.28
CA GLN A 323 1.45 -12.01 0.31
C GLN A 323 1.53 -13.54 0.34
N LYS A 324 2.68 -14.13 -0.01
CA LYS A 324 2.94 -15.57 0.04
C LYS A 324 3.17 -16.03 1.48
N LYS A 325 4.00 -15.30 2.22
CA LYS A 325 4.20 -15.45 3.66
C LYS A 325 3.54 -14.31 4.41
N LEU A 326 2.62 -14.65 5.31
CA LEU A 326 1.92 -13.67 6.14
C LEU A 326 2.89 -13.00 7.11
N LEU A 327 2.63 -11.74 7.42
CA LEU A 327 3.30 -11.01 8.50
C LEU A 327 2.49 -11.16 9.79
N THR A 328 3.14 -11.03 10.94
CA THR A 328 2.50 -11.10 12.26
C THR A 328 2.68 -9.78 12.98
N ARG A 329 1.59 -9.09 13.34
CA ARG A 329 1.69 -7.79 14.04
C ARG A 329 2.41 -7.99 15.38
N GLN A 330 3.39 -7.15 15.67
CA GLN A 330 4.11 -7.16 16.95
C GLN A 330 4.35 -5.74 17.44
N LYS A 331 3.64 -5.32 18.49
CA LYS A 331 3.74 -3.97 19.07
C LYS A 331 4.99 -3.74 19.93
N SER A 332 5.47 -4.80 20.61
CA SER A 332 6.64 -4.70 21.49
C SER A 332 7.94 -4.86 20.69
N GLY A 333 9.01 -4.18 21.11
CA GLY A 333 10.34 -4.32 20.49
C GLY A 333 10.48 -3.74 19.08
N VAL A 334 9.60 -2.82 18.68
CA VAL A 334 9.69 -2.14 17.37
C VAL A 334 11.02 -1.42 17.22
N ALA A 335 11.42 -0.61 18.22
CA ALA A 335 12.69 0.11 18.21
C ALA A 335 13.91 -0.83 18.07
N ASP A 336 13.89 -1.99 18.72
CA ASP A 336 14.96 -2.98 18.60
C ASP A 336 15.00 -3.63 17.20
N ARG A 337 13.83 -3.87 16.58
CA ARG A 337 13.73 -4.36 15.20
C ARG A 337 14.20 -3.33 14.18
N THR A 338 13.76 -2.07 14.31
CA THR A 338 14.28 -0.97 13.49
C THR A 338 15.79 -0.83 13.69
N GLY A 339 16.30 -0.88 14.92
CA GLY A 339 17.73 -0.80 15.21
C GLY A 339 18.55 -1.93 14.58
N ARG A 340 18.02 -3.16 14.51
CA ARG A 340 18.71 -4.28 13.84
C ARG A 340 18.78 -4.13 12.32
N THR A 341 17.73 -3.61 11.69
CA THR A 341 17.69 -3.46 10.23
C THR A 341 18.36 -2.17 9.79
N CYS A 342 18.00 -1.05 10.40
CA CYS A 342 18.41 0.29 10.01
C CYS A 342 19.50 0.90 10.90
N GLY A 343 19.94 0.26 11.98
CA GLY A 343 20.94 0.85 12.89
C GLY A 343 22.35 0.97 12.28
N SER A 344 22.67 0.12 11.29
CA SER A 344 23.89 0.20 10.47
C SER A 344 23.66 0.83 9.09
N PHE A 345 22.50 1.45 8.88
CA PHE A 345 22.20 2.15 7.62
C PHE A 345 23.16 3.32 7.43
N ASP A 346 23.79 3.40 6.27
CA ASP A 346 24.64 4.53 5.88
C ASP A 346 23.83 5.45 4.95
N PRO A 347 23.35 6.62 5.43
CA PRO A 347 22.55 7.51 4.62
C PRO A 347 23.31 7.99 3.38
N ASN A 348 22.73 7.72 2.22
CA ASN A 348 23.20 8.20 0.93
C ASN A 348 22.57 9.55 0.61
N THR A 349 22.89 10.54 1.45
CA THR A 349 22.47 11.94 1.26
C THR A 349 22.99 12.53 -0.06
N ASP A 350 23.89 11.81 -0.71
CA ASP A 350 24.39 12.17 -2.00
C ASP A 350 23.44 11.86 -3.18
N LEU A 351 22.53 10.90 -3.01
CA LEU A 351 21.51 10.51 -4.00
C LEU A 351 20.08 10.78 -3.54
N VAL A 352 19.83 10.76 -2.23
CA VAL A 352 18.50 10.97 -1.64
C VAL A 352 18.60 12.08 -0.62
N GLU A 353 17.90 13.20 -0.84
CA GLU A 353 17.94 14.31 0.12
C GLU A 353 17.33 13.86 1.46
N ASN A 354 18.03 14.17 2.56
CA ASN A 354 17.62 13.77 3.92
C ASN A 354 17.32 12.28 4.05
N ASP A 355 18.16 11.45 3.42
CA ASP A 355 17.98 10.01 3.29
C ASP A 355 17.67 9.27 4.61
N THR A 356 16.63 8.44 4.57
CA THR A 356 16.16 7.61 5.67
C THR A 356 15.99 6.16 5.23
N CYS A 357 16.04 5.25 6.20
CA CYS A 357 15.87 3.82 5.98
C CYS A 357 14.39 3.43 6.06
N GLY A 358 13.82 2.95 4.96
CA GLY A 358 12.55 2.23 4.94
C GLY A 358 12.77 0.71 4.94
N GLU A 359 12.50 0.05 6.06
CA GLU A 359 12.66 -1.41 6.16
C GLU A 359 11.43 -2.22 5.73
N PHE A 360 11.66 -3.33 5.02
CA PHE A 360 10.65 -4.36 4.82
C PHE A 360 11.25 -5.78 4.85
N PRO A 361 10.69 -6.74 5.61
CA PRO A 361 9.48 -6.65 6.45
C PRO A 361 9.52 -5.60 7.56
N PHE A 362 8.36 -5.03 7.89
CA PHE A 362 8.21 -3.90 8.82
C PHE A 362 8.70 -4.22 10.24
N ALA A 363 9.21 -3.23 10.96
CA ALA A 363 9.52 -3.36 12.37
C ALA A 363 8.26 -3.54 13.25
N GLU A 364 7.08 -3.18 12.76
CA GLU A 364 5.78 -3.45 13.40
C GLU A 364 5.32 -4.91 13.18
N ALA A 365 6.09 -5.71 12.44
CA ALA A 365 5.89 -7.14 12.27
C ALA A 365 6.98 -7.96 12.96
N LYS A 366 6.63 -9.16 13.42
CA LYS A 366 7.55 -10.11 14.05
C LYS A 366 8.69 -10.54 13.12
N GLU A 367 8.38 -10.63 11.83
CA GLU A 367 9.30 -11.03 10.77
C GLU A 367 10.31 -9.93 10.40
N GLY A 368 10.09 -8.70 10.88
CA GLY A 368 11.05 -7.60 10.72
C GLY A 368 12.25 -7.69 11.68
N GLY A 369 13.14 -6.71 11.58
CA GLY A 369 14.36 -6.68 12.39
C GLY A 369 15.44 -7.64 11.90
N ILE A 370 15.47 -7.96 10.62
CA ILE A 370 16.56 -8.73 10.03
C ILE A 370 17.82 -7.85 10.03
N ASP A 371 18.99 -8.48 10.21
CA ASP A 371 20.26 -7.77 10.14
C ASP A 371 20.39 -7.01 8.81
N GLY A 372 20.53 -5.69 8.89
CA GLY A 372 20.60 -4.81 7.72
C GLY A 372 21.68 -5.21 6.72
N ALA A 373 22.79 -5.78 7.17
CA ALA A 373 23.87 -6.26 6.30
C ALA A 373 23.45 -7.39 5.36
N ARG A 374 22.31 -8.03 5.62
CA ARG A 374 21.73 -9.09 4.78
C ARG A 374 20.61 -8.60 3.87
N CYS A 375 20.20 -7.34 3.99
CA CYS A 375 19.12 -6.77 3.18
C CYS A 375 19.67 -6.22 1.86
N ALA A 376 18.87 -6.30 0.80
CA ALA A 376 19.15 -5.52 -0.40
C ALA A 376 18.93 -4.04 -0.09
N GLU A 377 19.90 -3.20 -0.45
CA GLU A 377 19.72 -1.75 -0.42
C GLU A 377 19.18 -1.29 -1.77
N LEU A 378 18.22 -0.37 -1.74
CA LEU A 378 17.61 0.13 -2.98
C LEU A 378 17.22 1.60 -2.87
N ILE A 379 17.14 2.26 -4.02
CA ILE A 379 16.58 3.61 -4.17
C ILE A 379 15.35 3.49 -5.08
N PRO A 380 14.13 3.72 -4.57
CA PRO A 380 12.95 3.85 -5.40
C PRO A 380 12.95 5.24 -6.07
N ASN A 381 12.59 5.30 -7.34
CA ASN A 381 12.51 6.52 -8.11
C ASN A 381 11.16 6.63 -8.78
N ALA A 382 10.47 7.75 -8.56
CA ALA A 382 9.25 8.05 -9.29
C ALA A 382 9.63 8.43 -10.72
N SER A 383 9.29 7.59 -11.68
CA SER A 383 9.26 7.98 -13.08
C SER A 383 7.83 8.35 -13.46
N SER A 384 7.69 9.04 -14.58
CA SER A 384 6.37 9.32 -15.15
C SER A 384 5.66 8.03 -15.62
N GLY A 385 6.45 6.96 -15.81
CA GLY A 385 6.06 5.61 -16.16
C GLY A 385 5.55 4.77 -15.01
N GLY A 386 5.73 5.18 -13.75
CA GLY A 386 5.52 4.33 -12.57
C GLY A 386 6.68 4.48 -11.59
N TRP A 387 7.00 3.42 -10.85
CA TRP A 387 8.18 3.41 -9.98
C TRP A 387 9.29 2.52 -10.56
N ASP A 388 10.47 3.10 -10.71
CA ASP A 388 11.69 2.36 -10.99
C ASP A 388 12.43 2.10 -9.68
N THR A 389 13.08 0.95 -9.54
CA THR A 389 13.84 0.60 -8.32
C THR A 389 15.28 0.29 -8.68
N TYR A 390 16.20 1.06 -8.11
CA TYR A 390 17.64 0.90 -8.30
C TYR A 390 18.23 0.14 -7.13
N VAL A 391 18.76 -1.06 -7.36
CA VAL A 391 19.44 -1.84 -6.32
C VAL A 391 20.87 -1.31 -6.17
N LEU A 392 21.28 -0.98 -4.95
CA LEU A 392 22.63 -0.52 -4.62
C LEU A 392 23.57 -1.70 -4.39
N GLY A 393 24.81 -1.58 -4.90
CA GLY A 393 25.83 -2.62 -4.85
C GLY A 393 26.14 -3.27 -6.20
N ASP A 394 27.15 -4.16 -6.25
CA ASP A 394 27.63 -4.83 -7.46
C ASP A 394 26.67 -5.90 -8.04
N SER A 395 25.46 -6.04 -7.51
CA SER A 395 24.58 -7.16 -7.87
C SER A 395 23.92 -6.95 -9.25
N ARG A 396 24.62 -7.38 -10.30
CA ARG A 396 23.96 -7.79 -11.55
C ARG A 396 22.99 -8.96 -11.30
N ASP A 397 23.22 -9.71 -10.23
CA ASP A 397 22.44 -10.85 -9.77
C ASP A 397 21.91 -10.58 -8.36
N LEU A 398 20.74 -9.92 -8.26
CA LEU A 398 19.99 -9.86 -7.01
C LEU A 398 19.63 -11.29 -6.59
N ASP A 399 20.06 -11.73 -5.40
CA ASP A 399 19.66 -13.02 -4.85
C ASP A 399 18.19 -12.97 -4.41
N PRO A 400 17.27 -13.73 -5.04
CA PRO A 400 15.86 -13.78 -4.63
C PRO A 400 15.65 -14.35 -3.22
N ALA A 401 16.66 -15.03 -2.66
CA ALA A 401 16.67 -15.50 -1.27
C ALA A 401 16.99 -14.39 -0.25
N THR A 402 17.24 -13.16 -0.73
CA THR A 402 17.42 -11.99 0.15
C THR A 402 16.21 -11.82 1.06
N PRO A 403 16.39 -11.72 2.39
CA PRO A 403 15.28 -11.80 3.33
C PRO A 403 14.55 -10.47 3.58
N CYS A 404 15.14 -9.33 3.16
CA CYS A 404 14.65 -7.98 3.46
C CYS A 404 15.19 -6.92 2.50
N VAL A 405 14.56 -5.75 2.49
CA VAL A 405 15.06 -4.54 1.83
C VAL A 405 15.31 -3.41 2.83
N ARG A 406 16.29 -2.57 2.52
CA ARG A 406 16.51 -1.24 3.09
C ARG A 406 16.37 -0.22 1.97
N ALA A 407 15.24 0.48 1.95
CA ALA A 407 14.98 1.52 0.98
C ALA A 407 15.62 2.83 1.47
N HIS A 408 16.41 3.46 0.61
CA HIS A 408 16.88 4.84 0.77
C HIS A 408 15.77 5.77 0.28
N VAL A 409 15.08 6.43 1.20
CA VAL A 409 13.91 7.24 0.90
C VAL A 409 13.92 8.56 1.69
N PRO A 410 13.37 9.64 1.12
CA PRO A 410 13.12 10.86 1.89
C PRO A 410 12.23 10.60 3.13
N PRO A 411 12.30 11.46 4.16
CA PRO A 411 11.50 11.27 5.38
C PRO A 411 9.99 11.26 5.11
N ALA A 412 9.53 12.03 4.11
CA ALA A 412 8.13 12.11 3.72
C ALA A 412 7.60 10.76 3.20
N ASP A 413 8.39 10.05 2.40
CA ASP A 413 8.02 8.73 1.87
C ASP A 413 7.94 7.68 2.97
N LYS A 414 8.89 7.68 3.90
CA LYS A 414 8.85 6.80 5.08
C LYS A 414 7.61 7.10 5.93
N GLN A 415 7.41 8.37 6.29
CA GLN A 415 6.27 8.79 7.12
C GLN A 415 4.93 8.42 6.47
N PHE A 416 4.82 8.57 5.15
CA PHE A 416 3.63 8.20 4.39
C PHE A 416 3.34 6.70 4.46
N ALA A 417 4.36 5.86 4.30
CA ALA A 417 4.19 4.41 4.42
C ALA A 417 3.85 3.97 5.85
N ASP A 418 4.54 4.53 6.86
CA ASP A 418 4.29 4.23 8.28
C ASP A 418 2.84 4.62 8.69
N ALA A 419 2.34 5.75 8.18
CA ALA A 419 0.96 6.18 8.37
C ALA A 419 -0.04 5.19 7.76
N GLN A 420 0.18 4.74 6.52
CA GLN A 420 -0.70 3.78 5.88
C GLN A 420 -0.72 2.41 6.57
N LEU A 421 0.43 1.94 7.07
CA LEU A 421 0.50 0.72 7.85
C LEU A 421 -0.33 0.83 9.14
N THR A 422 -0.20 1.95 9.85
CA THR A 422 -0.95 2.25 11.08
C THR A 422 -2.45 2.37 10.84
N GLU A 423 -2.83 3.11 9.79
CA GLU A 423 -4.23 3.26 9.36
C GLU A 423 -4.81 1.91 8.92
N GLY A 424 -4.04 1.10 8.21
CA GLY A 424 -4.44 -0.24 7.77
C GLY A 424 -4.64 -1.20 8.93
N PHE A 425 -3.78 -1.19 9.96
CA PHE A 425 -4.01 -1.95 11.19
C PHE A 425 -5.31 -1.52 11.88
N THR A 426 -5.60 -0.22 11.89
CA THR A 426 -6.85 0.32 12.43
C THR A 426 -8.07 -0.11 11.62
N ALA A 427 -8.01 0.06 10.30
CA ALA A 427 -9.09 -0.23 9.37
C ALA A 427 -9.44 -1.73 9.33
N GLN A 428 -8.46 -2.61 9.44
CA GLN A 428 -8.64 -4.07 9.42
C GLN A 428 -8.75 -4.71 10.81
N ARG A 429 -8.64 -3.89 11.85
CA ARG A 429 -8.53 -4.31 13.26
C ARG A 429 -7.52 -5.44 13.46
N VAL A 430 -6.29 -5.27 12.98
CA VAL A 430 -5.22 -6.24 13.21
C VAL A 430 -4.74 -6.09 14.65
N VAL A 431 -4.87 -7.10 15.51
CA VAL A 431 -4.40 -7.01 16.91
C VAL A 431 -2.98 -7.56 17.06
N ASP A 432 -2.37 -7.39 18.23
CA ASP A 432 -1.02 -7.93 18.50
C ASP A 432 -1.01 -9.46 18.36
N GLY A 433 0.02 -10.01 17.73
CA GLY A 433 0.13 -11.44 17.41
C GLY A 433 -0.77 -11.93 16.28
N GLU A 434 -1.62 -11.09 15.68
CA GLU A 434 -2.47 -11.47 14.55
C GLU A 434 -1.68 -11.48 13.24
N GLN A 435 -1.86 -12.54 12.44
CA GLN A 435 -1.28 -12.63 11.10
C GLN A 435 -2.09 -11.79 10.10
N PHE A 436 -1.41 -11.09 9.19
CA PHE A 436 -2.00 -10.22 8.18
C PHE A 436 -1.30 -10.36 6.82
N LYS A 437 -2.07 -10.05 5.77
CA LYS A 437 -1.52 -9.76 4.44
C LYS A 437 -1.31 -8.26 4.28
N VAL A 438 -0.42 -7.90 3.37
CA VAL A 438 -0.23 -6.53 2.91
C VAL A 438 -0.37 -6.54 1.39
N ALA A 439 -1.32 -5.75 0.91
CA ALA A 439 -1.50 -5.48 -0.50
C ALA A 439 -0.90 -4.12 -0.81
N PHE A 440 0.05 -4.09 -1.74
CA PHE A 440 0.60 -2.86 -2.28
C PHE A 440 -0.12 -2.49 -3.58
N THR A 441 -0.25 -1.20 -3.84
CA THR A 441 -0.70 -0.72 -5.15
C THR A 441 0.07 0.54 -5.47
N THR A 442 0.91 0.50 -6.50
CA THR A 442 1.50 1.68 -7.12
C THR A 442 0.87 1.92 -8.50
N PRO A 443 1.09 3.07 -9.14
CA PRO A 443 0.54 3.32 -10.48
C PRO A 443 1.04 2.28 -11.48
N ASP A 444 0.14 1.82 -12.35
CA ASP A 444 0.49 0.89 -13.43
C ASP A 444 1.60 1.47 -14.32
N ALA A 445 2.45 0.58 -14.84
CA ALA A 445 3.48 0.95 -15.79
C ALA A 445 2.84 1.53 -17.07
N VAL A 446 3.01 2.82 -17.32
CA VAL A 446 2.56 3.45 -18.58
C VAL A 446 3.68 3.42 -19.64
N PRO A 447 3.35 3.40 -20.94
CA PRO A 447 4.37 3.47 -21.99
C PRO A 447 5.29 4.68 -21.79
N GLN A 448 6.59 4.43 -21.88
CA GLN A 448 7.64 5.43 -21.68
C GLN A 448 8.74 5.29 -22.73
N ALA A 449 9.54 6.35 -22.85
CA ALA A 449 10.73 6.37 -23.68
C ALA A 449 11.60 5.13 -23.47
N ARG A 450 12.24 4.63 -24.53
CA ARG A 450 12.93 3.34 -24.51
C ARG A 450 14.04 3.29 -23.45
N CYS A 451 14.78 4.37 -23.26
CA CYS A 451 15.83 4.49 -22.26
C CYS A 451 15.29 4.54 -20.83
N LEU A 452 14.05 5.02 -20.61
CA LEU A 452 13.38 4.94 -19.31
C LEU A 452 12.85 3.53 -19.06
N ALA A 453 12.27 2.88 -20.08
CA ALA A 453 11.76 1.51 -19.97
C ALA A 453 12.85 0.46 -19.79
N ASN A 454 14.05 0.73 -20.30
CA ASN A 454 15.18 -0.20 -20.27
C ASN A 454 16.41 0.51 -19.71
N PRO A 455 16.39 0.91 -18.42
CA PRO A 455 17.59 1.45 -17.80
C PRO A 455 18.69 0.38 -17.87
N PRO A 456 19.97 0.77 -18.07
CA PRO A 456 21.07 -0.18 -18.09
C PRO A 456 21.04 -1.01 -16.80
N THR A 457 20.77 -2.31 -16.95
CA THR A 457 20.73 -3.27 -15.84
C THR A 457 22.12 -3.56 -15.26
N ALA A 458 23.18 -3.08 -15.93
CA ALA A 458 24.54 -3.17 -15.44
C ALA A 458 24.82 -2.11 -14.37
N THR A 459 25.53 -2.53 -13.33
CA THR A 459 26.07 -1.71 -12.25
C THR A 459 26.50 -0.31 -12.68
N GLY A 460 26.08 0.71 -11.93
CA GLY A 460 26.53 2.09 -12.08
C GLY A 460 25.51 3.09 -12.65
N ALA A 461 24.31 2.64 -13.06
CA ALA A 461 23.20 3.55 -13.32
C ALA A 461 22.58 4.03 -11.99
N ARG A 462 22.34 5.32 -11.85
CA ARG A 462 21.78 5.97 -10.65
C ARG A 462 20.59 6.85 -11.05
N PRO A 463 19.55 6.96 -10.20
CA PRO A 463 18.43 7.84 -10.47
C PRO A 463 18.89 9.30 -10.55
N SER A 464 18.26 10.07 -11.44
CA SER A 464 18.45 11.52 -11.55
C SER A 464 17.19 12.14 -12.13
N GLY A 465 16.43 12.84 -11.28
CA GLY A 465 15.09 13.30 -11.64
C GLY A 465 14.18 12.12 -11.96
N ASN A 466 13.34 12.22 -13.00
CA ASN A 466 12.53 11.10 -13.47
C ASN A 466 13.26 10.17 -14.47
N GLY A 467 14.59 10.19 -14.48
CA GLY A 467 15.43 9.37 -15.34
C GLY A 467 16.65 8.81 -14.61
N TRP A 468 17.74 8.59 -15.32
CA TRP A 468 18.96 7.99 -14.76
C TRP A 468 20.24 8.50 -15.43
N LEU A 469 21.36 8.34 -14.71
CA LEU A 469 22.72 8.63 -15.16
C LEU A 469 23.62 7.43 -14.96
N ARG A 470 24.58 7.21 -15.86
CA ARG A 470 25.57 6.14 -15.75
C ARG A 470 26.91 6.62 -16.26
N ASN A 471 27.93 6.49 -15.41
CA ASN A 471 29.31 6.81 -15.78
C ASN A 471 30.17 5.54 -15.70
N THR A 472 30.93 5.27 -16.74
CA THR A 472 31.90 4.19 -16.79
C THR A 472 33.31 4.76 -16.73
N THR A 473 34.24 3.94 -16.25
CA THR A 473 35.66 4.28 -16.20
C THR A 473 36.50 3.21 -16.89
N GLU A 474 37.75 3.55 -17.19
CA GLU A 474 38.76 2.63 -17.68
C GLU A 474 40.08 2.83 -16.90
N PRO A 475 40.90 1.78 -16.73
CA PRO A 475 42.13 1.87 -15.94
C PRO A 475 43.21 2.73 -16.62
N VAL A 476 43.99 3.44 -15.82
CA VAL A 476 45.21 4.15 -16.23
C VAL A 476 46.40 3.77 -15.35
N PRO A 477 47.63 3.69 -15.91
CA PRO A 477 48.82 3.38 -15.13
C PRO A 477 49.12 4.41 -14.02
N HIS A 478 48.74 5.68 -14.26
CA HIS A 478 48.94 6.79 -13.34
C HIS A 478 47.77 7.76 -13.42
N VAL A 479 47.18 8.15 -12.29
CA VAL A 479 46.12 9.18 -12.25
C VAL A 479 46.63 10.58 -12.59
N ASN A 480 47.95 10.81 -12.47
CA ASN A 480 48.63 12.00 -12.94
C ASN A 480 50.00 11.59 -13.50
N LYS A 481 50.23 11.73 -14.82
CA LYS A 481 51.41 11.19 -15.51
C LYS A 481 52.53 12.21 -15.73
N THR A 482 52.27 13.51 -15.54
CA THR A 482 53.22 14.58 -15.84
C THR A 482 53.85 15.20 -14.59
N ILE A 483 53.37 14.86 -13.40
CA ILE A 483 53.91 15.31 -12.11
C ILE A 483 55.06 14.42 -11.61
N THR A 484 55.83 14.88 -10.62
CA THR A 484 56.94 14.12 -10.02
C THR A 484 56.82 14.15 -8.49
N PRO A 485 56.71 12.98 -7.81
CA PRO A 485 56.57 11.64 -8.39
C PRO A 485 55.26 11.48 -9.17
N MET A 486 55.21 10.57 -10.14
CA MET A 486 53.97 10.26 -10.87
C MET A 486 52.89 9.77 -9.90
N GLY A 487 51.62 10.04 -10.20
CA GLY A 487 50.49 9.56 -9.40
C GLY A 487 50.37 8.03 -9.41
N PRO A 488 49.68 7.43 -8.43
CA PRO A 488 49.44 5.99 -8.41
C PRO A 488 48.54 5.53 -9.58
N PRO A 489 48.47 4.23 -9.88
CA PRO A 489 47.46 3.68 -10.78
C PRO A 489 46.03 4.01 -10.33
N GLY A 490 45.12 4.12 -11.28
CA GLY A 490 43.71 4.42 -11.00
C GLY A 490 42.84 4.27 -12.23
N THR A 491 41.78 5.06 -12.32
CA THR A 491 40.84 5.03 -13.44
C THR A 491 40.52 6.42 -13.98
N ARG A 492 40.21 6.53 -15.26
CA ARG A 492 39.70 7.75 -15.89
C ARG A 492 38.26 7.54 -16.42
N PRO A 493 37.44 8.59 -16.54
CA PRO A 493 36.13 8.48 -17.19
C PRO A 493 36.25 7.98 -18.63
N SER A 494 35.40 7.03 -19.04
CA SER A 494 35.39 6.48 -20.40
C SER A 494 34.10 6.79 -21.15
N THR A 495 32.94 6.78 -20.49
CA THR A 495 31.66 7.16 -21.09
C THR A 495 30.69 7.63 -20.00
N ALA A 496 29.92 8.66 -20.30
CA ALA A 496 28.85 9.15 -19.47
C ALA A 496 27.54 9.10 -20.26
N GLN A 497 26.51 8.46 -19.71
CA GLN A 497 25.20 8.28 -20.33
C GLN A 497 24.12 8.82 -19.40
N ALA A 498 23.05 9.33 -19.98
CA ALA A 498 21.89 9.80 -19.27
C ALA A 498 20.63 9.48 -20.06
N CYS A 499 19.56 9.11 -19.36
CA CYS A 499 18.21 9.19 -19.87
C CYS A 499 17.52 10.34 -19.14
N LEU A 500 17.39 11.48 -19.81
CA LEU A 500 16.88 12.72 -19.22
C LEU A 500 15.38 12.80 -19.45
N GLY A 501 14.58 12.53 -18.42
CA GLY A 501 13.13 12.69 -18.51
C GLY A 501 12.67 14.14 -18.36
N LYS A 502 11.34 14.34 -18.31
CA LYS A 502 10.71 15.66 -18.16
C LYS A 502 11.23 16.47 -16.96
N THR A 503 11.45 15.83 -15.84
CA THR A 503 11.96 16.45 -14.61
C THR A 503 13.42 16.07 -14.46
N LEU A 504 14.31 17.03 -14.73
CA LEU A 504 15.75 16.83 -14.56
C LEU A 504 16.11 16.67 -13.09
N GLY A 505 17.13 15.85 -12.80
CA GLY A 505 17.70 15.76 -11.47
C GLY A 505 18.43 17.03 -11.05
N GLU A 506 18.60 17.21 -9.75
CA GLU A 506 19.48 18.22 -9.19
C GLU A 506 20.93 17.72 -9.24
N GLY A 507 21.75 18.32 -10.08
CA GLY A 507 23.17 18.00 -10.14
C GLY A 507 23.95 18.64 -9.00
N LYS A 508 25.24 18.32 -8.91
CA LYS A 508 26.11 18.82 -7.85
C LYS A 508 27.31 19.58 -8.38
N PRO A 509 27.80 20.61 -7.63
CA PRO A 509 29.04 21.30 -7.97
C PRO A 509 30.21 20.34 -8.10
N ALA A 510 31.14 20.62 -9.01
CA ALA A 510 32.33 19.79 -9.21
C ALA A 510 33.36 19.99 -8.08
N LYS A 511 33.84 18.89 -7.50
CA LYS A 511 34.85 18.87 -6.41
C LYS A 511 35.76 17.65 -6.56
N GLY A 512 36.88 17.65 -5.82
CA GLY A 512 37.77 16.50 -5.68
C GLY A 512 39.05 16.62 -6.48
N ASP A 513 39.91 15.60 -6.35
CA ASP A 513 41.14 15.45 -7.12
C ASP A 513 40.89 14.38 -8.19
N ILE A 514 40.44 14.83 -9.36
CA ILE A 514 40.05 13.96 -10.47
C ILE A 514 41.31 13.51 -11.25
N THR A 515 41.21 12.40 -11.98
CA THR A 515 42.31 11.93 -12.83
C THR A 515 42.73 13.01 -13.83
N GLY A 516 44.03 13.31 -13.85
CA GLY A 516 44.65 14.37 -14.64
C GLY A 516 44.56 15.77 -14.06
N TRP A 517 43.96 15.98 -12.89
CA TRP A 517 43.78 17.33 -12.33
C TRP A 517 45.11 18.01 -12.01
N GLN A 518 46.06 17.28 -11.42
CA GLN A 518 47.38 17.85 -11.11
C GLN A 518 48.23 18.01 -12.37
N ASP A 519 48.05 17.14 -13.37
CA ASP A 519 48.65 17.32 -14.70
C ASP A 519 48.16 18.61 -15.37
N ALA A 520 46.86 18.90 -15.27
CA ALA A 520 46.26 20.11 -15.80
C ALA A 520 46.82 21.36 -15.08
N GLN A 521 46.89 21.33 -13.75
CA GLN A 521 47.47 22.42 -12.96
C GLN A 521 48.95 22.68 -13.31
N LYS A 522 49.73 21.62 -13.54
CA LYS A 522 51.11 21.73 -14.01
C LYS A 522 51.19 22.37 -15.40
N PHE A 523 50.25 22.07 -16.29
CA PHE A 523 50.15 22.73 -17.59
C PHE A 523 49.84 24.24 -17.44
N GLU A 524 48.94 24.63 -16.53
CA GLU A 524 48.57 26.04 -16.28
C GLU A 524 49.76 26.89 -15.85
N GLY A 525 50.64 26.36 -14.98
CA GLY A 525 51.84 27.06 -14.52
C GLY A 525 52.79 27.53 -15.62
N ASN A 526 52.60 27.06 -16.87
CA ASN A 526 53.40 27.41 -18.04
C ASN A 526 52.68 28.35 -19.03
N VAL A 527 51.48 28.87 -18.70
CA VAL A 527 50.67 29.74 -19.58
C VAL A 527 50.01 30.88 -18.79
N PRO A 528 49.62 32.02 -19.42
CA PRO A 528 49.02 33.16 -18.71
C PRO A 528 47.71 32.77 -17.99
N LYS A 529 47.55 33.19 -16.73
CA LYS A 529 46.42 32.93 -15.80
C LYS A 529 45.09 32.70 -16.52
N THR A 530 44.68 31.44 -16.59
CA THR A 530 43.44 31.01 -17.25
C THR A 530 42.80 29.94 -16.42
N GLU A 531 41.53 30.12 -16.09
CA GLU A 531 40.80 29.21 -15.20
C GLU A 531 40.56 27.88 -15.92
N GLN A 532 41.28 26.85 -15.49
CA GLN A 532 40.92 25.46 -15.76
C GLN A 532 39.75 25.06 -14.86
N ALA A 533 38.96 24.08 -15.29
CA ALA A 533 37.79 23.61 -14.56
C ALA A 533 37.71 22.09 -14.53
N ARG A 534 36.95 21.60 -13.56
CA ARG A 534 36.48 20.21 -13.53
C ARG A 534 35.20 20.18 -14.34
N CYS A 535 35.29 19.80 -15.62
CA CYS A 535 34.14 19.73 -16.50
C CYS A 535 33.34 18.48 -16.22
N HIS A 536 32.04 18.66 -16.03
CA HIS A 536 31.06 17.58 -16.06
C HIS A 536 30.95 16.95 -17.45
N LEU A 537 30.84 15.63 -17.52
CA LEU A 537 30.48 14.90 -18.73
C LEU A 537 28.95 14.92 -18.94
N ILE A 538 28.19 14.57 -17.90
CA ILE A 538 26.79 14.98 -17.79
C ILE A 538 26.74 16.23 -16.91
N ALA A 539 26.30 17.35 -17.47
CA ALA A 539 26.29 18.64 -16.77
C ALA A 539 25.48 18.63 -15.47
N ASN A 540 25.93 19.43 -14.51
CA ASN A 540 25.18 19.72 -13.28
C ASN A 540 23.72 20.11 -13.57
N ILE A 541 23.50 20.99 -14.56
CA ILE A 541 22.16 21.45 -14.96
C ILE A 541 21.25 20.36 -15.59
N LEU A 542 21.81 19.18 -15.88
CA LEU A 542 21.13 17.98 -16.36
C LEU A 542 21.08 16.87 -15.30
N GLY A 543 21.44 17.17 -14.05
CA GLY A 543 21.43 16.22 -12.94
C GLY A 543 22.78 15.55 -12.66
N GLY A 544 23.85 15.95 -13.34
CA GLY A 544 25.17 15.33 -13.24
C GLY A 544 25.80 15.38 -11.85
N PRO A 545 26.34 14.27 -11.33
CA PRO A 545 27.07 14.25 -10.06
C PRO A 545 28.39 15.01 -10.18
N GLY A 546 28.89 15.54 -9.06
CA GLY A 546 30.11 16.34 -9.02
C GLY A 546 30.90 16.22 -7.72
N GLN A 547 30.39 15.50 -6.71
CA GLN A 547 31.06 15.29 -5.45
C GLN A 547 31.94 14.02 -5.48
N ILE A 548 32.50 13.67 -4.33
CA ILE A 548 33.40 12.51 -4.19
C ILE A 548 32.60 11.21 -4.03
N ARG A 549 31.50 11.22 -3.25
CA ARG A 549 30.72 10.02 -2.89
C ARG A 549 29.51 9.78 -3.80
N ASP A 550 29.04 10.79 -4.53
CA ASP A 550 27.96 10.67 -5.53
C ASP A 550 28.41 10.02 -6.86
N GLY A 551 29.69 9.64 -6.98
CA GLY A 551 30.29 9.13 -8.22
C GLY A 551 30.77 10.23 -9.17
N GLY A 552 30.79 11.49 -8.73
CA GLY A 552 31.19 12.66 -9.51
C GLY A 552 32.62 12.57 -10.04
N GLN A 553 33.53 11.87 -9.37
CA GLN A 553 34.90 11.67 -9.88
C GLN A 553 34.93 10.93 -11.23
N ASN A 554 33.90 10.13 -11.52
CA ASN A 554 33.74 9.42 -12.79
C ASN A 554 32.97 10.24 -13.84
N ASN A 555 32.38 11.37 -13.44
CA ASN A 555 31.65 12.30 -14.31
C ASN A 555 32.47 13.55 -14.66
N LEU A 556 33.72 13.65 -14.20
CA LEU A 556 34.51 14.87 -14.28
C LEU A 556 35.81 14.64 -15.04
N VAL A 557 36.17 15.58 -15.92
CA VAL A 557 37.47 15.63 -16.60
C VAL A 557 38.12 17.01 -16.45
N PRO A 558 39.45 17.11 -16.41
CA PRO A 558 40.13 18.40 -16.47
C PRO A 558 39.91 19.06 -17.82
N CYS A 559 39.57 20.34 -17.81
CA CYS A 559 39.25 21.07 -19.02
C CYS A 559 39.51 22.58 -18.92
N TRP A 560 39.41 23.27 -20.05
CA TRP A 560 39.32 24.72 -20.06
C TRP A 560 37.92 25.23 -19.68
N GLN A 561 37.85 26.20 -18.74
CA GLN A 561 36.59 26.86 -18.38
C GLN A 561 36.00 27.62 -19.59
N ALA A 562 36.81 28.38 -20.30
CA ALA A 562 36.45 29.00 -21.59
C ALA A 562 37.09 28.18 -22.71
N GLY A 563 36.27 27.52 -23.54
CA GLY A 563 36.69 26.51 -24.51
C GLY A 563 35.76 25.30 -24.44
N MET A 564 36.21 24.22 -23.81
CA MET A 564 35.42 22.99 -23.70
C MET A 564 34.18 23.14 -22.81
N ASN A 565 34.32 23.75 -21.62
CA ASN A 565 33.20 23.89 -20.68
C ASN A 565 32.16 24.88 -21.21
N THR A 566 32.58 26.15 -21.32
CA THR A 566 31.73 27.29 -21.73
C THR A 566 32.29 27.95 -22.98
N GLY A 567 31.42 28.58 -23.77
CA GLY A 567 31.77 29.16 -25.07
C GLY A 567 30.76 28.76 -26.13
N THR A 568 31.09 28.96 -27.39
CA THR A 568 30.27 28.51 -28.53
C THR A 568 31.18 28.21 -29.72
N PRO A 569 31.18 26.96 -30.25
CA PRO A 569 30.54 25.76 -29.68
C PRO A 569 31.32 25.24 -28.45
N SER A 570 30.62 24.83 -27.40
CA SER A 570 31.19 24.14 -26.23
C SER A 570 30.23 23.06 -25.73
N MET A 571 30.60 22.32 -24.69
CA MET A 571 29.67 21.38 -24.05
C MET A 571 28.37 22.09 -23.62
N ARG A 572 28.50 23.29 -23.04
CA ARG A 572 27.36 24.15 -22.66
C ARG A 572 26.36 24.40 -23.80
N THR A 573 26.82 24.50 -25.05
CA THR A 573 25.95 24.69 -26.22
C THR A 573 24.94 23.55 -26.35
N TYR A 574 25.42 22.31 -26.31
CA TYR A 574 24.60 21.11 -26.50
C TYR A 574 23.80 20.74 -25.25
N GLU A 575 24.36 21.00 -24.06
CA GLU A 575 23.65 20.84 -22.79
C GLU A 575 22.42 21.77 -22.69
N ALA A 576 22.55 23.01 -23.18
CA ALA A 576 21.44 23.96 -23.21
C ALA A 576 20.33 23.49 -24.17
N MET A 577 20.67 22.83 -25.29
CA MET A 577 19.67 22.22 -26.18
C MET A 577 18.85 21.16 -25.44
N ALA A 578 19.51 20.23 -24.73
CA ALA A 578 18.82 19.20 -23.94
C ALA A 578 17.97 19.81 -22.82
N GLN A 579 18.52 20.78 -22.08
CA GLN A 579 17.82 21.48 -21.00
C GLN A 579 16.56 22.22 -21.49
N ASN A 580 16.63 22.86 -22.65
CA ASN A 580 15.50 23.57 -23.22
C ASN A 580 14.47 22.58 -23.75
N LYS A 581 14.90 21.49 -24.39
CA LYS A 581 14.01 20.49 -24.97
C LYS A 581 13.10 19.83 -23.94
N VAL A 582 13.63 19.41 -22.78
CA VAL A 582 12.80 18.81 -21.73
C VAL A 582 11.77 19.80 -21.16
N LYS A 583 12.03 21.11 -21.22
CA LYS A 583 11.11 22.16 -20.75
C LYS A 583 9.99 22.48 -21.76
N GLU A 584 10.12 22.09 -23.02
CA GLU A 584 9.10 22.35 -24.04
C GLU A 584 7.76 21.71 -23.67
N GLN A 585 6.65 22.40 -23.96
CA GLN A 585 5.30 21.85 -23.72
C GLN A 585 5.04 20.55 -24.50
N GLY A 586 5.64 20.42 -25.69
CA GLY A 586 5.53 19.23 -26.53
C GLY A 586 6.40 18.05 -26.09
N PHE A 587 7.20 18.20 -25.02
CA PHE A 587 7.92 17.10 -24.41
C PHE A 587 7.05 16.49 -23.30
N GLY A 588 6.50 15.31 -23.56
CA GLY A 588 5.57 14.63 -22.66
C GLY A 588 6.23 14.18 -21.35
N PRO A 589 5.43 13.85 -20.31
CA PRO A 589 5.97 13.40 -19.04
C PRO A 589 6.82 12.12 -19.19
N ASN A 590 6.41 11.24 -20.11
CA ASN A 590 7.01 9.93 -20.44
C ASN A 590 8.03 9.95 -21.59
N ASP A 591 8.32 11.13 -22.14
CA ASP A 591 9.39 11.28 -23.12
C ASP A 591 10.74 11.41 -22.39
N ALA A 592 11.82 11.07 -23.07
CA ALA A 592 13.17 11.23 -22.54
C ALA A 592 14.16 11.64 -23.63
N ILE A 593 15.32 12.14 -23.21
CA ILE A 593 16.48 12.34 -24.07
C ILE A 593 17.54 11.32 -23.67
N PHE A 594 17.87 10.39 -24.56
CA PHE A 594 19.07 9.58 -24.42
C PHE A 594 20.27 10.44 -24.81
N TYR A 595 21.11 10.75 -23.83
CA TYR A 595 22.24 11.68 -23.94
C TYR A 595 23.53 10.96 -23.57
N GLN A 596 24.57 11.09 -24.39
CA GLN A 596 25.84 10.41 -24.16
C GLN A 596 27.03 11.34 -24.45
N VAL A 597 28.04 11.26 -23.59
CA VAL A 597 29.33 11.95 -23.73
C VAL A 597 30.48 10.95 -23.57
N THR A 598 31.40 10.95 -24.52
CA THR A 598 32.56 10.06 -24.54
C THR A 598 33.84 10.90 -24.67
N PRO A 599 34.68 10.98 -23.62
CA PRO A 599 35.98 11.63 -23.69
C PRO A 599 36.90 10.98 -24.73
N VAL A 600 37.66 11.80 -25.46
CA VAL A 600 38.59 11.36 -26.49
C VAL A 600 40.02 11.56 -26.02
N PHE A 601 40.70 10.47 -25.71
CA PHE A 601 42.09 10.46 -25.25
C PHE A 601 43.07 10.25 -26.40
N ARG A 602 44.30 10.74 -26.25
CA ARG A 602 45.35 10.56 -27.26
C ARG A 602 45.82 9.11 -27.32
N ASP A 603 45.98 8.49 -26.15
CA ASP A 603 46.41 7.10 -26.02
C ASP A 603 45.92 6.47 -24.70
N ALA A 604 46.30 5.21 -24.46
CA ALA A 604 45.92 4.45 -23.27
C ALA A 604 46.52 5.00 -21.96
N THR A 605 47.50 5.90 -22.03
CA THR A 605 48.15 6.51 -20.85
C THR A 605 47.62 7.90 -20.54
N SER A 606 46.95 8.58 -21.47
CA SER A 606 46.39 9.93 -21.26
C SER A 606 45.55 10.03 -19.98
N THR A 607 45.71 11.12 -19.24
CA THR A 607 44.89 11.40 -18.04
C THR A 607 43.89 12.52 -18.32
N ILE A 608 44.17 13.34 -19.33
CA ILE A 608 43.33 14.46 -19.76
C ILE A 608 42.86 14.22 -21.20
N PRO A 609 41.56 14.33 -21.51
CA PRO A 609 41.07 14.14 -22.87
C PRO A 609 41.45 15.32 -23.77
N THR A 610 41.69 15.02 -25.04
CA THR A 610 41.89 16.02 -26.10
C THR A 610 40.61 16.74 -26.51
N GLY A 611 39.46 16.18 -26.13
CA GLY A 611 38.12 16.70 -26.37
C GLY A 611 37.08 15.66 -25.95
N VAL A 612 35.81 15.94 -26.21
CA VAL A 612 34.70 14.99 -25.99
C VAL A 612 33.88 14.83 -27.25
N THR A 613 33.29 13.66 -27.43
CA THR A 613 32.20 13.44 -28.39
C THR A 613 30.88 13.42 -27.63
N MET A 614 29.83 14.04 -28.19
CA MET A 614 28.52 14.14 -27.56
C MET A 614 27.44 13.73 -28.57
N THR A 615 26.40 13.05 -28.11
CA THR A 615 25.21 12.68 -28.90
C THR A 615 23.95 12.82 -28.06
N ALA A 616 22.83 13.17 -28.69
CA ALA A 616 21.52 13.15 -28.02
C ALA A 616 20.38 12.80 -28.97
N THR A 617 19.50 11.90 -28.52
CA THR A 617 18.27 11.50 -29.22
C THR A 617 17.08 11.68 -28.29
N ILE A 618 16.01 12.33 -28.76
CA ILE A 618 14.71 12.36 -28.10
C ILE A 618 14.01 11.03 -28.37
N GLU A 619 13.63 10.34 -27.31
CA GLU A 619 12.84 9.12 -27.35
C GLU A 619 11.46 9.41 -26.78
N ARG A 620 10.42 9.11 -27.55
CA ARG A 620 9.04 9.40 -27.19
C ARG A 620 8.36 8.18 -26.59
N ALA A 621 7.37 8.43 -25.73
CA ALA A 621 6.56 7.37 -25.12
C ALA A 621 5.81 6.49 -26.14
N ASN A 622 5.53 7.03 -27.34
CA ASN A 622 4.91 6.30 -28.45
C ASN A 622 5.89 5.43 -29.26
N GLY A 623 7.16 5.35 -28.85
CA GLY A 623 8.21 4.58 -29.51
C GLY A 623 8.94 5.29 -30.64
N THR A 624 8.57 6.53 -30.99
CA THR A 624 9.30 7.32 -32.00
C THR A 624 10.60 7.90 -31.44
N THR A 625 11.58 8.11 -32.31
CA THR A 625 12.89 8.69 -31.98
C THR A 625 13.24 9.85 -32.92
N GLU A 626 13.78 10.93 -32.38
CA GLU A 626 14.20 12.13 -33.12
C GLU A 626 15.61 12.53 -32.66
N GLU A 627 16.52 12.81 -33.60
CA GLU A 627 17.85 13.30 -33.25
C GLU A 627 17.75 14.74 -32.70
N LEU A 628 18.28 14.99 -31.50
CA LEU A 628 18.37 16.35 -30.95
C LEU A 628 19.62 17.06 -31.47
N PHE A 629 20.75 16.34 -31.47
CA PHE A 629 21.97 16.72 -32.18
C PHE A 629 22.80 15.46 -32.51
N PRO A 630 23.53 15.48 -33.64
CA PRO A 630 24.32 14.34 -34.10
C PRO A 630 25.56 14.12 -33.22
N ASN A 631 26.44 13.20 -33.61
CA ASN A 631 27.75 13.06 -32.97
C ASN A 631 28.62 14.31 -33.20
N VAL A 632 28.74 15.15 -32.18
CA VAL A 632 29.52 16.39 -32.20
C VAL A 632 30.80 16.25 -31.40
N TYR A 633 31.90 16.80 -31.91
CA TYR A 633 33.19 16.82 -31.22
C TYR A 633 33.46 18.22 -30.65
N VAL A 634 33.76 18.29 -29.35
CA VAL A 634 34.14 19.52 -28.65
C VAL A 634 35.60 19.41 -28.21
N PRO A 635 36.53 20.19 -28.79
CA PRO A 635 37.94 20.11 -28.45
C PRO A 635 38.23 20.67 -27.04
N ASN A 636 39.21 20.09 -26.35
CA ASN A 636 39.69 20.57 -25.05
C ASN A 636 40.76 21.66 -25.22
N THR A 637 40.43 22.68 -26.02
CA THR A 637 41.30 23.83 -26.33
C THR A 637 40.88 25.07 -25.57
N LYS A 638 41.80 26.04 -25.44
CA LYS A 638 41.49 27.32 -24.82
C LYS A 638 40.64 28.15 -25.78
N ALA A 639 39.42 28.47 -25.35
CA ALA A 639 38.39 29.11 -26.19
C ALA A 639 38.22 28.38 -27.54
N ASP A 640 37.64 29.06 -28.53
CA ASP A 640 37.45 28.52 -29.89
C ASP A 640 38.68 28.74 -30.79
N THR A 641 39.89 28.69 -30.20
CA THR A 641 41.12 29.01 -30.94
C THR A 641 41.75 27.80 -31.63
N GLY A 642 41.37 26.58 -31.24
CA GLY A 642 42.06 25.35 -31.63
C GLY A 642 43.48 25.21 -31.06
N LEU A 643 43.96 26.19 -30.28
CA LEU A 643 45.28 26.22 -29.66
C LEU A 643 45.20 25.78 -28.20
N LEU A 644 46.35 25.38 -27.65
CA LEU A 644 46.51 25.01 -26.24
C LEU A 644 45.56 23.88 -25.82
N ASN A 645 45.59 22.76 -26.54
CA ASN A 645 44.84 21.57 -26.15
C ASN A 645 45.40 21.01 -24.83
N LEU A 646 44.54 20.85 -23.83
CA LEU A 646 44.93 20.37 -22.50
C LEU A 646 45.20 18.86 -22.45
N GLY A 647 44.72 18.12 -23.46
CA GLY A 647 44.88 16.67 -23.57
C GLY A 647 46.33 16.25 -23.73
N ASN A 648 46.72 15.20 -22.98
CA ASN A 648 48.11 14.78 -22.83
C ASN A 648 48.40 13.36 -23.31
#